data_AF-A0A166CII5-F1
#
_entry.id   AF-A0A166CII5-F1
#
_cell.length_a   1.000
_cell.length_b   1.000
_cell.length_c   1.000
_cell.angle_alpha   90.00
_cell.angle_beta   90.00
_cell.angle_gamma   90.00
#
_symmetry.space_group_name_H-M   'P 1'
#
loop_
_entity.id
_entity.type
_entity.pdbx_description
1 polymer ?
#
loop_
_entity_poly.entity_id
_entity_poly.type
_entity_poly.pdbx_seq_one_letter_code
_entity_poly.pdbx_strand_id
1 'polypeptide(L)'
;MMHPQNVAAQCHKHDDDYALRRADMTFDSEYNSCSRELLLTATTPLAHRISLQPSLALPPSVYRHSMSGFGGPRTRPLWAEPYFTRDNEMDLSAYLKVTGDAQRDRLTFNAYARAQPVEACQLLRALYNSRVPCGTNYSLWLLTQSMVDLVMFGNDPNPPRHLPRETYYNFVFGPGCLAELCFFMIALDEKAQFFEESPLWIRGVLDLLSGILGLYHFYNEGRLDKEANSPATKLLRRGGCAIWGSLWENRWLFEDGNRQEEFSPEAGKGLRFALCNSIFEFFRIFRDGEITLGEDSEERMLTEFHDHDLDNLARISLFCWMRRSGTSSDGAGAIEFELIGCYALLIFHKTQTADRRAFVQAEIMEPYGVHEYLEHMAQSLRRPDLNGGLLVNVINSLQVFRADVPSFSPHFASSGLLHAMRTATERQMSLLEREDLKASFLITVMFFYDSVCSRCPLTEGAGPIIRQCNYVKLLSLATRLSFHIKDTSPPGDGPPPISLQAGDDIMGKCLTALTDFIEVAQEIVTHSTSSSGRNGRKSGLHLNLRDVLKVEWFPTYANLIVRPAAARETMRQTKLRETWVNLGEIVGLDLEREYAEVKREGRRRETCCAWKDCQWHRVPPPNPPRVCKGCGEVRYCSKTCQTDDWRAGHKKDCRRLK
;
A
#
# COMPACT_ATOMS: atom_id res chain seq x y z
N MET A 1 18.65 -85.29 27.27
CA MET A 1 17.76 -84.15 27.54
C MET A 1 18.66 -82.92 27.71
N MET A 2 19.26 -82.43 26.62
CA MET A 2 18.83 -81.34 25.73
C MET A 2 18.88 -79.94 26.38
N HIS A 3 20.00 -79.26 26.11
CA HIS A 3 20.10 -77.83 25.78
C HIS A 3 19.52 -77.59 24.35
N PRO A 4 19.39 -76.35 23.81
CA PRO A 4 19.53 -74.98 24.38
C PRO A 4 18.50 -73.95 23.82
N GLN A 5 18.80 -72.64 23.98
CA GLN A 5 18.47 -71.48 23.11
C GLN A 5 17.08 -70.79 23.25
N ASN A 6 16.88 -69.46 23.11
CA ASN A 6 17.71 -68.24 23.07
C ASN A 6 16.74 -67.02 22.89
N VAL A 7 17.20 -65.79 23.21
CA VAL A 7 16.79 -64.46 22.68
C VAL A 7 15.56 -63.69 23.23
N ALA A 8 15.89 -62.62 24.01
CA ALA A 8 15.54 -61.18 23.91
C ALA A 8 14.06 -60.70 23.81
N ALA A 9 13.65 -59.50 24.25
CA ALA A 9 14.38 -58.26 24.53
C ALA A 9 13.64 -57.34 25.54
N GLN A 10 14.43 -56.48 26.18
CA GLN A 10 14.10 -55.50 27.21
C GLN A 10 13.18 -54.35 26.76
N CYS A 11 12.30 -53.91 27.66
CA CYS A 11 11.72 -52.56 27.69
C CYS A 11 12.36 -51.81 28.86
N HIS A 12 13.19 -50.80 28.58
CA HIS A 12 13.71 -49.87 29.57
C HIS A 12 12.91 -48.57 29.56
N LYS A 13 12.53 -48.16 30.76
CA LYS A 13 12.11 -46.81 31.15
C LYS A 13 13.20 -45.79 30.83
N HIS A 14 12.80 -44.56 30.49
CA HIS A 14 13.42 -43.37 31.06
C HIS A 14 12.45 -42.19 31.04
N ASP A 15 12.39 -41.51 32.19
CA ASP A 15 11.86 -40.16 32.39
C ASP A 15 12.56 -39.16 31.48
N ASP A 16 11.84 -38.14 31.01
CA ASP A 16 12.36 -36.77 30.95
C ASP A 16 11.23 -35.74 30.86
N ASP A 17 11.38 -34.75 31.74
CA ASP A 17 10.44 -33.70 32.11
C ASP A 17 10.90 -32.38 31.47
N TYR A 18 9.93 -31.54 31.09
CA TYR A 18 10.04 -30.07 30.95
C TYR A 18 11.28 -29.45 30.28
N ALA A 19 11.23 -29.23 28.95
CA ALA A 19 11.81 -28.05 28.28
C ALA A 19 11.31 -27.91 26.84
N LEU A 20 10.36 -27.00 26.57
CA LEU A 20 10.11 -26.41 25.24
C LEU A 20 9.09 -25.25 25.36
N ARG A 21 9.59 -24.03 25.58
CA ARG A 21 8.90 -22.78 25.24
C ARG A 21 9.92 -21.79 24.67
N ARG A 22 9.49 -21.09 23.61
CA ARG A 22 10.23 -20.23 22.67
C ARG A 22 11.04 -20.95 21.60
N ALA A 23 10.35 -21.33 20.53
CA ALA A 23 10.93 -21.22 19.20
C ALA A 23 10.71 -19.77 18.73
N ASP A 24 11.80 -19.08 18.42
CA ASP A 24 11.76 -17.84 17.65
C ASP A 24 11.25 -18.19 16.23
N MET A 25 10.18 -17.52 15.82
CA MET A 25 9.62 -17.60 14.48
C MET A 25 10.44 -16.72 13.54
N THR A 26 11.36 -17.31 12.77
CA THR A 26 11.87 -16.71 11.53
C THR A 26 10.83 -16.95 10.43
N PHE A 27 10.01 -15.93 10.15
CA PHE A 27 8.82 -15.99 9.28
C PHE A 27 9.06 -15.41 7.87
N ASP A 28 10.31 -15.11 7.50
CA ASP A 28 10.58 -14.15 6.42
C ASP A 28 10.78 -14.74 5.00
N SER A 29 10.99 -16.05 4.80
CA SER A 29 11.39 -16.56 3.46
C SER A 29 10.28 -17.13 2.56
N GLU A 30 9.09 -17.48 3.08
CA GLU A 30 8.02 -18.14 2.29
C GLU A 30 6.89 -17.19 1.86
N TYR A 31 7.09 -15.89 2.05
CA TYR A 31 6.07 -14.86 1.86
C TYR A 31 5.87 -14.43 0.38
N ASN A 32 6.86 -14.63 -0.49
CA ASN A 32 6.95 -13.89 -1.76
C ASN A 32 6.32 -14.55 -3.00
N SER A 33 6.07 -15.86 -2.99
CA SER A 33 5.60 -16.56 -4.21
C SER A 33 4.16 -16.17 -4.64
N CYS A 34 3.23 -15.98 -3.69
CA CYS A 34 1.84 -15.61 -4.00
C CYS A 34 1.66 -14.11 -4.28
N SER A 35 2.46 -13.26 -3.63
CA SER A 35 2.49 -11.81 -3.88
C SER A 35 2.90 -11.48 -5.32
N ARG A 36 3.72 -12.33 -5.96
CA ARG A 36 4.21 -12.14 -7.34
C ARG A 36 3.10 -12.24 -8.40
N GLU A 37 2.15 -13.18 -8.26
CA GLU A 37 1.02 -13.27 -9.21
C GLU A 37 0.02 -12.12 -9.05
N LEU A 38 -0.17 -11.61 -7.83
CA LEU A 38 -0.95 -10.40 -7.55
C LEU A 38 -0.29 -9.13 -8.12
N LEU A 39 1.05 -9.11 -8.19
CA LEU A 39 1.82 -8.03 -8.81
C LEU A 39 1.74 -8.08 -10.34
N LEU A 40 1.87 -9.26 -10.97
CA LEU A 40 1.84 -9.43 -12.43
C LEU A 40 0.45 -9.20 -13.05
N THR A 41 -0.62 -9.46 -12.29
CA THR A 41 -2.00 -9.22 -12.77
C THR A 41 -2.45 -7.76 -12.63
N ALA A 42 -1.76 -6.95 -11.81
CA ALA A 42 -2.05 -5.53 -11.62
C ALA A 42 -1.30 -4.61 -12.61
N THR A 43 -0.32 -5.13 -13.36
CA THR A 43 0.42 -4.37 -14.38
C THR A 43 -0.34 -4.36 -15.71
N THR A 44 -1.46 -3.64 -15.77
CA THR A 44 -1.81 -3.02 -17.06
C THR A 44 -0.84 -1.86 -17.24
N PRO A 45 -0.21 -1.66 -18.42
CA PRO A 45 0.56 -0.44 -18.63
C PRO A 45 -0.41 0.72 -18.50
N LEU A 46 -0.37 1.41 -17.37
CA LEU A 46 -0.96 2.73 -17.24
C LEU A 46 -0.11 3.62 -18.15
N ALA A 47 -0.45 3.60 -19.45
CA ALA A 47 -0.02 4.60 -20.41
C ALA A 47 -0.72 5.91 -20.03
N HIS A 48 -0.35 6.46 -18.88
CA HIS A 48 -0.80 7.75 -18.44
C HIS A 48 -0.15 8.78 -19.35
N ARG A 49 -1.00 9.49 -20.10
CA ARG A 49 -0.64 10.82 -20.56
C ARG A 49 -0.35 11.63 -19.30
N ILE A 50 0.93 11.87 -19.02
CA ILE A 50 1.34 13.01 -18.24
C ILE A 50 0.88 14.22 -19.06
N SER A 51 -0.35 14.68 -18.82
CA SER A 51 -0.75 16.02 -19.21
C SER A 51 0.07 16.95 -18.33
N LEU A 52 1.28 17.29 -18.79
CA LEU A 52 2.08 18.35 -18.22
C LEU A 52 1.17 19.58 -18.17
N GLN A 53 0.68 19.92 -16.98
CA GLN A 53 0.13 21.26 -16.81
C GLN A 53 1.29 22.20 -17.13
N PRO A 54 1.13 23.14 -18.10
CA PRO A 54 2.14 24.15 -18.32
C PRO A 54 2.38 24.84 -16.98
N SER A 55 3.65 24.97 -16.60
CA SER A 55 4.08 25.66 -15.39
C SER A 55 3.19 26.89 -15.19
N LEU A 56 2.39 26.90 -14.11
CA LEU A 56 1.58 28.05 -13.76
C LEU A 56 2.54 29.23 -13.60
N ALA A 57 2.63 30.09 -14.61
CA ALA A 57 3.15 31.42 -14.42
C ALA A 57 2.25 32.07 -13.36
N LEU A 58 2.83 32.37 -12.19
CA LEU A 58 2.10 33.00 -11.10
C LEU A 58 1.40 34.27 -11.63
N PRO A 59 0.08 34.44 -11.42
CA PRO A 59 -0.60 35.67 -11.82
C PRO A 59 -0.04 36.86 -11.02
N PRO A 60 0.35 37.98 -11.65
CA PRO A 60 0.96 39.13 -10.97
C PRO A 60 0.07 39.84 -9.93
N SER A 61 -1.20 39.45 -9.76
CA SER A 61 -2.22 40.28 -9.10
C SER A 61 -2.66 39.86 -7.68
N VAL A 62 -2.00 38.88 -7.04
CA VAL A 62 -2.44 38.38 -5.71
C VAL A 62 -1.69 39.02 -4.52
N TYR A 63 -0.66 39.84 -4.74
CA TYR A 63 0.15 40.43 -3.68
C TYR A 63 -0.41 41.75 -3.13
N ARG A 64 -1.52 41.70 -2.37
CA ARG A 64 -2.00 42.85 -1.57
C ARG A 64 -2.55 42.44 -0.21
N HIS A 65 -1.79 41.70 0.60
CA HIS A 65 -2.02 41.69 2.05
C HIS A 65 -0.76 42.16 2.79
N SER A 66 -1.00 43.07 3.73
CA SER A 66 -0.01 43.77 4.54
C SER A 66 0.81 42.78 5.38
N MET A 67 2.01 42.47 4.93
CA MET A 67 2.96 41.62 5.64
C MET A 67 3.86 42.46 6.54
N SER A 68 3.39 42.78 7.75
CA SER A 68 4.16 43.48 8.77
C SER A 68 4.86 42.47 9.68
N GLY A 69 6.08 42.05 9.32
CA GLY A 69 6.86 41.15 10.18
C GLY A 69 8.13 40.53 9.58
N PHE A 70 8.61 40.95 8.40
CA PHE A 70 9.73 40.28 7.75
C PHE A 70 11.10 40.62 8.33
N GLY A 71 12.00 39.63 8.27
CA GLY A 71 13.42 39.78 8.54
C GLY A 71 13.99 41.04 7.88
N GLY A 72 14.78 41.80 8.64
CA GLY A 72 15.39 43.02 8.15
C GLY A 72 16.24 42.77 6.89
N PRO A 73 16.57 43.81 6.10
CA PRO A 73 17.32 43.69 4.84
C PRO A 73 18.62 42.86 4.92
N ARG A 74 19.16 42.66 6.13
CA ARG A 74 20.39 41.91 6.40
C ARG A 74 20.22 40.39 6.49
N THR A 75 18.99 39.86 6.53
CA THR A 75 18.74 38.40 6.65
C THR A 75 18.18 37.79 5.37
N ARG A 76 18.06 38.57 4.29
CA ARG A 76 17.51 38.11 3.01
C ARG A 76 18.60 37.44 2.17
N PRO A 77 18.32 36.32 1.51
CA PRO A 77 19.26 35.74 0.56
C PRO A 77 19.41 36.65 -0.67
N LEU A 78 20.61 36.67 -1.28
CA LEU A 78 20.92 37.59 -2.38
C LEU A 78 20.00 37.39 -3.60
N TRP A 79 19.58 36.16 -3.88
CA TRP A 79 18.64 35.84 -4.95
C TRP A 79 17.25 36.45 -4.72
N ALA A 80 16.90 36.81 -3.49
CA ALA A 80 15.62 37.42 -3.14
C ALA A 80 15.63 38.96 -3.25
N GLU A 81 16.81 39.60 -3.36
CA GLU A 81 16.91 41.07 -3.48
C GLU A 81 16.09 41.68 -4.64
N PRO A 82 16.01 41.06 -5.84
CA PRO A 82 15.24 41.59 -6.96
C PRO A 82 13.73 41.71 -6.69
N TYR A 83 13.19 40.99 -5.69
CA TYR A 83 11.76 41.05 -5.35
C TYR A 83 11.38 42.28 -4.50
N PHE A 84 12.36 43.05 -4.01
CA PHE A 84 12.12 44.15 -3.06
C PHE A 84 12.67 45.51 -3.51
N THR A 85 13.13 45.63 -4.76
CA THR A 85 13.42 46.95 -5.33
C THR A 85 12.11 47.74 -5.49
N ARG A 86 12.19 49.06 -5.27
CA ARG A 86 11.12 49.93 -4.76
C ARG A 86 9.85 50.07 -5.61
N ASP A 87 9.77 49.45 -6.78
CA ASP A 87 8.70 49.65 -7.76
C ASP A 87 7.85 48.40 -8.08
N ASN A 88 7.97 47.30 -7.31
CA ASN A 88 7.12 46.09 -7.42
C ASN A 88 7.04 45.41 -8.80
N GLU A 89 7.74 45.92 -9.81
CA GLU A 89 8.04 45.21 -11.04
C GLU A 89 9.40 44.54 -10.88
N MET A 90 9.40 43.22 -11.06
CA MET A 90 10.61 42.41 -11.11
C MET A 90 11.45 42.89 -12.31
N ASP A 91 12.33 43.87 -12.10
CA ASP A 91 13.21 44.40 -13.14
C ASP A 91 14.37 43.43 -13.37
N LEU A 92 14.09 42.36 -14.11
CA LEU A 92 15.08 41.39 -14.57
C LEU A 92 16.11 42.04 -15.53
N SER A 93 15.82 43.22 -16.11
CA SER A 93 16.68 43.83 -17.13
C SER A 93 18.04 44.29 -16.58
N ALA A 94 18.10 44.66 -15.29
CA ALA A 94 19.34 45.09 -14.64
C ALA A 94 20.36 43.95 -14.42
N TYR A 95 19.91 42.69 -14.38
CA TYR A 95 20.76 41.53 -14.12
C TYR A 95 21.04 40.66 -15.36
N LEU A 96 20.35 40.92 -16.47
CA LEU A 96 20.48 40.14 -17.69
C LEU A 96 21.40 40.86 -18.70
N LYS A 97 22.60 40.29 -18.94
CA LYS A 97 23.33 40.48 -20.21
C LYS A 97 22.76 39.62 -21.35
N VAL A 98 21.66 38.92 -21.09
CA VAL A 98 20.81 38.22 -22.06
C VAL A 98 19.60 39.14 -22.35
N THR A 99 18.76 38.87 -23.35
CA THR A 99 17.93 39.89 -24.02
C THR A 99 16.89 40.65 -23.15
N GLY A 100 16.77 40.31 -21.87
CA GLY A 100 15.79 40.85 -20.92
C GLY A 100 14.46 40.09 -20.97
N ASP A 101 14.27 39.23 -21.97
CA ASP A 101 13.07 38.42 -22.18
C ASP A 101 13.34 36.96 -21.81
N ALA A 102 12.85 36.59 -20.62
CA ALA A 102 12.96 35.24 -20.06
C ALA A 102 12.45 34.14 -20.99
N GLN A 103 11.40 34.42 -21.77
CA GLN A 103 10.79 33.46 -22.66
C GLN A 103 11.66 33.25 -23.91
N ARG A 104 12.18 34.34 -24.47
CA ARG A 104 13.10 34.28 -25.61
C ARG A 104 14.39 33.56 -25.26
N ASP A 105 14.97 33.89 -24.11
CA ASP A 105 16.22 33.28 -23.65
C ASP A 105 16.02 31.78 -23.38
N ARG A 106 14.89 31.39 -22.76
CA ARG A 106 14.53 29.97 -22.60
C ARG A 106 14.42 29.24 -23.94
N LEU A 107 13.82 29.85 -24.96
CA LEU A 107 13.75 29.24 -26.30
C LEU A 107 15.14 29.03 -26.90
N THR A 108 16.07 29.97 -26.69
CA THR A 108 17.46 29.84 -27.13
C THR A 108 18.19 28.73 -26.40
N PHE A 109 18.09 28.65 -25.06
CA PHE A 109 18.68 27.55 -24.29
C PHE A 109 18.04 26.19 -24.64
N ASN A 110 16.72 26.13 -24.88
CA ASN A 110 16.04 24.92 -25.33
C ASN A 110 16.54 24.47 -26.70
N ALA A 111 16.71 25.39 -27.65
CA ALA A 111 17.26 25.08 -28.96
C ALA A 111 18.70 24.59 -28.85
N TYR A 112 19.51 25.23 -28.00
CA TYR A 112 20.90 24.84 -27.76
C TYR A 112 21.02 23.45 -27.12
N ALA A 113 20.30 23.19 -26.03
CA ALA A 113 20.30 21.90 -25.34
C ALA A 113 19.87 20.75 -26.25
N ARG A 114 18.90 20.99 -27.14
CA ARG A 114 18.47 19.99 -28.14
C ARG A 114 19.51 19.76 -29.22
N ALA A 115 20.18 20.82 -29.69
CA ALA A 115 21.16 20.72 -30.76
C ALA A 115 22.49 20.10 -30.28
N GLN A 116 22.89 20.39 -29.05
CA GLN A 116 24.21 20.09 -28.49
C GLN A 116 24.08 19.66 -27.01
N PRO A 117 23.48 18.49 -26.71
CA PRO A 117 23.15 18.09 -25.34
C PRO A 117 24.38 17.88 -24.46
N VAL A 118 25.47 17.34 -25.01
CA VAL A 118 26.72 17.10 -24.26
C VAL A 118 27.39 18.42 -23.88
N GLU A 119 27.49 19.35 -24.83
CA GLU A 119 28.03 20.70 -24.65
C GLU A 119 27.16 21.50 -23.68
N ALA A 120 25.84 21.34 -23.74
CA ALA A 120 24.91 21.93 -22.77
C ALA A 120 25.14 21.41 -21.34
N CYS A 121 25.44 20.12 -21.16
CA CYS A 121 25.83 19.57 -19.84
C CYS A 121 27.14 20.20 -19.33
N GLN A 122 28.15 20.32 -20.21
CA GLN A 122 29.42 20.94 -19.86
C GLN A 122 29.24 22.43 -19.51
N LEU A 123 28.41 23.15 -20.27
CA LEU A 123 28.05 24.53 -19.98
C LEU A 123 27.31 24.64 -18.64
N LEU A 124 26.38 23.73 -18.34
CA LEU A 124 25.67 23.70 -17.07
C LEU A 124 26.64 23.53 -15.89
N ARG A 125 27.61 22.62 -16.02
CA ARG A 125 28.68 22.43 -15.02
C ARG A 125 29.55 23.69 -14.85
N ALA A 126 29.94 24.33 -15.96
CA ALA A 126 30.74 25.55 -15.91
C ALA A 126 29.97 26.70 -15.23
N LEU A 127 28.68 26.85 -15.54
CA LEU A 127 27.78 27.80 -14.88
C LEU A 127 27.62 27.50 -13.39
N TYR A 128 27.49 26.23 -12.99
CA TYR A 128 27.42 25.82 -11.59
C TYR A 128 28.69 26.19 -10.81
N ASN A 129 29.87 25.93 -11.40
CA ASN A 129 31.16 26.20 -10.77
C ASN A 129 31.49 27.69 -10.69
N SER A 130 30.95 28.50 -11.59
CA SER A 130 31.14 29.96 -11.62
C SER A 130 30.02 30.74 -10.93
N ARG A 131 29.03 30.03 -10.36
CA ARG A 131 27.87 30.65 -9.73
C ARG A 131 28.27 31.47 -8.51
N VAL A 132 27.50 32.51 -8.23
CA VAL A 132 27.57 33.22 -6.95
C VAL A 132 26.63 32.49 -5.99
N PRO A 133 27.11 31.87 -4.90
CA PRO A 133 26.25 31.15 -3.98
C PRO A 133 25.11 32.02 -3.44
N CYS A 134 23.90 31.48 -3.44
CA CYS A 134 22.67 32.18 -3.08
C CYS A 134 22.38 33.42 -3.94
N GLY A 135 23.08 33.62 -5.07
CA GLY A 135 22.91 34.74 -5.98
C GLY A 135 21.91 34.47 -7.10
N THR A 136 21.63 35.49 -7.89
CA THR A 136 20.75 35.40 -9.07
C THR A 136 21.51 34.77 -10.24
N ASN A 137 21.62 33.44 -10.23
CA ASN A 137 22.36 32.67 -11.24
C ASN A 137 21.47 32.34 -12.47
N TYR A 138 20.93 33.36 -13.12
CA TYR A 138 19.85 33.20 -14.09
C TYR A 138 20.14 32.24 -15.26
N SER A 139 21.33 32.35 -15.89
CA SER A 139 21.71 31.45 -16.98
C SER A 139 21.80 29.99 -16.54
N LEU A 140 22.24 29.75 -15.31
CA LEU A 140 22.25 28.42 -14.70
C LEU A 140 20.81 27.90 -14.55
N TRP A 141 19.90 28.72 -14.03
CA TRP A 141 18.50 28.33 -13.83
C TRP A 141 17.79 28.04 -15.16
N LEU A 142 17.93 28.90 -16.16
CA LEU A 142 17.35 28.70 -17.49
C LEU A 142 17.89 27.45 -18.16
N LEU A 143 19.22 27.25 -18.14
CA LEU A 143 19.80 26.06 -18.73
C LEU A 143 19.35 24.79 -18.00
N THR A 144 19.28 24.79 -16.66
CA THR A 144 18.71 23.66 -15.90
C THR A 144 17.29 23.33 -16.39
N GLN A 145 16.42 24.34 -16.50
CA GLN A 145 15.04 24.13 -16.99
C GLN A 145 14.99 23.65 -18.45
N SER A 146 15.90 24.12 -19.30
CA SER A 146 16.03 23.61 -20.66
C SER A 146 16.47 22.16 -20.74
N MET A 147 17.30 21.72 -19.79
CA MET A 147 17.67 20.32 -19.65
C MET A 147 16.51 19.49 -19.12
N VAL A 148 15.72 20.02 -18.17
CA VAL A 148 14.47 19.36 -17.72
C VAL A 148 13.53 19.17 -18.90
N ASP A 149 13.29 20.21 -19.69
CA ASP A 149 12.46 20.14 -20.91
C ASP A 149 13.02 19.06 -21.86
N LEU A 150 14.33 19.04 -22.13
CA LEU A 150 14.95 18.05 -23.02
C LEU A 150 14.72 16.60 -22.53
N VAL A 151 14.94 16.36 -21.24
CA VAL A 151 14.84 15.04 -20.62
C VAL A 151 13.37 14.60 -20.50
N MET A 152 12.48 15.49 -20.06
CA MET A 152 11.06 15.18 -19.88
C MET A 152 10.29 15.06 -21.21
N PHE A 153 10.57 15.90 -22.21
CA PHE A 153 9.94 15.78 -23.54
C PHE A 153 10.51 14.62 -24.37
N GLY A 154 11.66 14.06 -23.99
CA GLY A 154 12.17 12.81 -24.56
C GLY A 154 11.23 11.61 -24.32
N ASN A 155 10.29 11.72 -23.36
CA ASN A 155 9.27 10.72 -23.05
C ASN A 155 7.96 10.86 -23.87
N ASP A 156 7.85 11.87 -24.76
CA ASP A 156 6.68 12.01 -25.64
C ASP A 156 6.68 10.85 -26.66
N PRO A 157 5.62 10.04 -26.77
CA PRO A 157 5.54 8.91 -27.71
C PRO A 157 5.59 9.34 -29.19
N ASN A 158 5.61 10.65 -29.48
CA ASN A 158 5.82 11.16 -30.82
C ASN A 158 7.32 11.10 -31.23
N PRO A 159 7.65 10.41 -32.34
CA PRO A 159 9.02 10.08 -32.72
C PRO A 159 10.00 11.23 -33.05
N PRO A 160 9.63 12.46 -33.45
CA PRO A 160 10.63 13.47 -33.81
C PRO A 160 11.38 14.08 -32.61
N ARG A 161 11.12 13.64 -31.36
CA ARG A 161 11.70 14.20 -30.14
C ARG A 161 12.56 13.24 -29.31
N HIS A 162 12.71 11.98 -29.73
CA HIS A 162 13.55 11.03 -29.00
C HIS A 162 15.04 11.27 -29.28
N LEU A 163 15.83 11.38 -28.23
CA LEU A 163 17.28 11.24 -28.34
C LEU A 163 17.58 9.77 -28.73
N PRO A 164 18.48 9.52 -29.70
CA PRO A 164 18.97 8.16 -29.95
C PRO A 164 19.50 7.56 -28.66
N ARG A 165 19.24 6.27 -28.40
CA ARG A 165 19.66 5.59 -27.17
C ARG A 165 21.13 5.83 -26.85
N GLU A 166 22.01 5.72 -27.84
CA GLU A 166 23.44 5.97 -27.66
C GLU A 166 23.75 7.42 -27.23
N THR A 167 23.12 8.40 -27.88
CA THR A 167 23.21 9.82 -27.49
C THR A 167 22.73 10.04 -26.06
N TYR A 168 21.61 9.42 -25.68
CA TYR A 168 21.08 9.48 -24.31
C TYR A 168 22.06 8.89 -23.30
N TYR A 169 22.57 7.67 -23.52
CA TYR A 169 23.48 7.03 -22.59
C TYR A 169 24.77 7.82 -22.41
N ASN A 170 25.35 8.34 -23.51
CA ASN A 170 26.55 9.18 -23.43
C ASN A 170 26.28 10.50 -22.70
N PHE A 171 25.11 11.11 -22.94
CA PHE A 171 24.69 12.36 -22.33
C PHE A 171 24.38 12.23 -20.82
N VAL A 172 23.65 11.17 -20.43
CA VAL A 172 23.11 11.00 -19.08
C VAL A 172 24.00 10.14 -18.19
N PHE A 173 24.76 9.20 -18.75
CA PHE A 173 25.58 8.24 -18.01
C PHE A 173 27.05 8.17 -18.44
N GLY A 174 27.48 8.96 -19.44
CA GLY A 174 28.89 9.07 -19.82
C GLY A 174 29.76 9.72 -18.74
N PRO A 175 31.10 9.73 -18.88
CA PRO A 175 31.98 10.42 -17.95
C PRO A 175 31.66 11.92 -17.87
N GLY A 176 31.45 12.46 -16.67
CA GLY A 176 31.07 13.86 -16.50
C GLY A 176 29.62 14.16 -16.92
N CYS A 177 28.77 13.15 -16.92
CA CYS A 177 27.38 13.24 -17.35
C CYS A 177 26.49 14.09 -16.45
N LEU A 178 25.27 14.25 -16.93
CA LEU A 178 24.21 14.97 -16.24
C LEU A 178 23.81 14.31 -14.91
N ALA A 179 23.78 12.98 -14.81
CA ALA A 179 23.44 12.29 -13.57
C ALA A 179 24.49 12.56 -12.47
N GLU A 180 25.78 12.41 -12.81
CA GLU A 180 26.89 12.76 -11.90
C GLU A 180 26.82 14.20 -11.45
N LEU A 181 26.47 15.13 -12.35
CA LEU A 181 26.31 16.53 -12.00
C LEU A 181 25.16 16.74 -11.00
N CYS A 182 23.99 16.13 -11.21
CA CYS A 182 22.87 16.21 -10.26
C CYS A 182 23.25 15.66 -8.88
N PHE A 183 23.90 14.49 -8.83
CA PHE A 183 24.36 13.91 -7.57
C PHE A 183 25.40 14.78 -6.88
N PHE A 184 26.33 15.35 -7.64
CA PHE A 184 27.32 16.29 -7.09
C PHE A 184 26.66 17.54 -6.49
N MET A 185 25.68 18.14 -7.20
CA MET A 185 24.97 19.33 -6.73
C MET A 185 24.21 19.08 -5.42
N ILE A 186 23.60 17.90 -5.26
CA ILE A 186 22.75 17.60 -4.09
C ILE A 186 23.57 17.04 -2.91
N ALA A 187 24.50 16.12 -3.15
CA ALA A 187 25.15 15.34 -2.09
C ALA A 187 26.58 15.77 -1.74
N LEU A 188 27.31 16.39 -2.67
CA LEU A 188 28.76 16.57 -2.54
C LEU A 188 29.19 18.04 -2.50
N ASP A 189 28.25 18.97 -2.55
CA ASP A 189 28.55 20.36 -2.26
C ASP A 189 28.70 20.53 -0.74
N GLU A 190 29.90 20.18 -0.23
CA GLU A 190 30.32 20.26 1.17
C GLU A 190 30.05 21.63 1.81
N LYS A 191 29.76 22.66 1.02
CA LYS A 191 29.41 23.99 1.49
C LYS A 191 27.95 24.14 1.94
N ALA A 192 27.11 23.11 1.81
CA ALA A 192 25.67 23.13 2.12
C ALA A 192 24.86 24.24 1.40
N GLN A 193 25.49 24.95 0.45
CA GLN A 193 24.92 26.13 -0.16
C GLN A 193 23.82 25.79 -1.17
N PHE A 194 23.79 24.56 -1.72
CA PHE A 194 22.75 24.15 -2.66
C PHE A 194 21.33 24.36 -2.09
N PHE A 195 21.08 23.97 -0.84
CA PHE A 195 19.77 24.10 -0.19
C PHE A 195 19.41 25.53 0.25
N GLU A 196 20.35 26.47 0.13
CA GLU A 196 20.15 27.91 0.37
C GLU A 196 19.82 28.69 -0.91
N GLU A 197 19.93 28.03 -2.07
CA GLU A 197 19.71 28.65 -3.37
C GLU A 197 18.22 28.84 -3.65
N SER A 198 17.92 29.50 -4.78
CA SER A 198 16.55 29.76 -5.19
C SER A 198 15.73 28.47 -5.26
N PRO A 199 14.54 28.40 -4.62
CA PRO A 199 13.69 27.20 -4.64
C PRO A 199 13.28 26.80 -6.06
N LEU A 200 13.19 27.75 -7.00
CA LEU A 200 12.90 27.47 -8.42
C LEU A 200 14.01 26.64 -9.07
N TRP A 201 15.27 26.90 -8.69
CA TRP A 201 16.40 26.18 -9.24
C TRP A 201 16.60 24.82 -8.58
N ILE A 202 16.46 24.75 -7.25
CA ILE A 202 16.49 23.47 -6.51
C ILE A 202 15.41 22.53 -7.09
N ARG A 203 14.20 23.05 -7.31
CA ARG A 203 13.14 22.31 -8.00
C ARG A 203 13.56 21.85 -9.39
N GLY A 204 14.16 22.73 -10.19
CA GLY A 204 14.66 22.38 -11.52
C GLY A 204 15.70 21.24 -11.50
N VAL A 205 16.57 21.19 -10.49
CA VAL A 205 17.53 20.09 -10.32
C VAL A 205 16.83 18.78 -9.92
N LEU A 206 15.82 18.83 -9.05
CA LEU A 206 15.02 17.65 -8.69
C LEU A 206 14.19 17.14 -9.88
N ASP A 207 13.53 18.04 -10.62
CA ASP A 207 12.79 17.68 -11.83
C ASP A 207 13.73 17.07 -12.89
N LEU A 208 14.98 17.57 -12.98
CA LEU A 208 15.99 17.02 -13.88
C LEU A 208 16.42 15.61 -13.47
N LEU A 209 16.65 15.40 -12.17
CA LEU A 209 16.96 14.08 -11.62
C LEU A 209 15.81 13.09 -11.87
N SER A 210 14.57 13.48 -11.58
CA SER A 210 13.37 12.67 -11.85
C SER A 210 13.28 12.31 -13.34
N GLY A 211 13.50 13.26 -14.25
CA GLY A 211 13.51 12.98 -15.69
C GLY A 211 14.61 12.00 -16.12
N ILE A 212 15.81 12.10 -15.53
CA ILE A 212 16.93 11.18 -15.80
C ILE A 212 16.55 9.75 -15.38
N LEU A 213 15.98 9.60 -14.19
CA LEU A 213 15.52 8.31 -13.67
C LEU A 213 14.38 7.76 -14.55
N GLY A 214 13.43 8.61 -14.93
CA GLY A 214 12.29 8.23 -15.76
C GLY A 214 12.68 7.77 -17.16
N LEU A 215 13.60 8.48 -17.83
CA LEU A 215 14.13 8.04 -19.12
C LEU A 215 14.94 6.74 -19.00
N TYR A 216 15.71 6.58 -17.92
CA TYR A 216 16.48 5.36 -17.71
C TYR A 216 15.57 4.15 -17.58
N HIS A 217 14.50 4.27 -16.79
CA HIS A 217 13.47 3.24 -16.71
C HIS A 217 12.86 2.97 -18.10
N PHE A 218 12.42 4.01 -18.80
CA PHE A 218 11.78 3.89 -20.12
C PHE A 218 12.65 3.12 -21.13
N TYR A 219 13.93 3.46 -21.27
CA TYR A 219 14.83 2.78 -22.23
C TYR A 219 15.20 1.34 -21.84
N ASN A 220 14.95 0.96 -20.59
CA ASN A 220 15.30 -0.34 -20.03
C ASN A 220 14.08 -1.13 -19.55
N GLU A 221 12.88 -0.68 -19.88
CA GLU A 221 11.65 -1.41 -19.60
C GLU A 221 11.74 -2.83 -20.19
N GLY A 222 11.51 -3.85 -19.37
CA GLY A 222 11.68 -5.26 -19.74
C GLY A 222 13.13 -5.75 -19.87
N ARG A 223 14.13 -4.93 -19.51
CA ARG A 223 15.57 -5.27 -19.53
C ARG A 223 16.31 -4.91 -18.24
N LEU A 224 15.62 -4.44 -17.21
CA LEU A 224 16.26 -3.99 -15.96
C LEU A 224 17.04 -5.10 -15.25
N ASP A 225 16.66 -6.36 -15.42
CA ASP A 225 17.44 -7.53 -14.99
C ASP A 225 18.84 -7.58 -15.60
N LYS A 226 18.93 -7.38 -16.92
CA LYS A 226 20.18 -7.42 -17.67
C LYS A 226 21.05 -6.21 -17.35
N GLU A 227 20.41 -5.10 -17.02
CA GLU A 227 21.07 -3.84 -16.69
C GLU A 227 21.40 -3.72 -15.19
N ALA A 228 20.99 -4.65 -14.33
CA ALA A 228 21.17 -4.55 -12.88
C ALA A 228 22.63 -4.30 -12.46
N ASN A 229 23.58 -4.84 -13.23
CA ASN A 229 25.02 -4.70 -13.01
C ASN A 229 25.71 -3.68 -13.92
N SER A 230 24.96 -2.96 -14.76
CA SER A 230 25.54 -2.00 -15.70
C SER A 230 26.14 -0.80 -14.96
N PRO A 231 27.14 -0.12 -15.55
CA PRO A 231 27.73 1.07 -14.95
C PRO A 231 26.71 2.16 -14.63
N ALA A 232 25.69 2.33 -15.49
CA ALA A 232 24.61 3.29 -15.29
C ALA A 232 23.79 2.96 -14.03
N THR A 233 23.39 1.71 -13.84
CA THR A 233 22.65 1.29 -12.64
C THR A 233 23.48 1.48 -11.39
N LYS A 234 24.76 1.10 -11.43
CA LYS A 234 25.68 1.31 -10.29
C LYS A 234 25.83 2.79 -9.95
N LEU A 235 25.92 3.66 -10.96
CA LEU A 235 25.96 5.11 -10.76
C LEU A 235 24.65 5.61 -10.13
N LEU A 236 23.49 5.22 -10.65
CA LEU A 236 22.19 5.61 -10.10
C LEU A 236 22.00 5.14 -8.66
N ARG A 237 22.42 3.91 -8.35
CA ARG A 237 22.39 3.37 -6.98
C ARG A 237 23.25 4.21 -6.05
N ARG A 238 24.55 4.32 -6.34
CA ARG A 238 25.50 5.05 -5.49
C ARG A 238 25.13 6.53 -5.35
N GLY A 239 24.75 7.16 -6.47
CA GLY A 239 24.32 8.55 -6.50
C GLY A 239 23.02 8.79 -5.74
N GLY A 240 22.03 7.91 -5.91
CA GLY A 240 20.78 7.94 -5.14
C GLY A 240 21.04 7.87 -3.64
N CYS A 241 21.84 6.90 -3.21
CA CYS A 241 22.20 6.72 -1.80
C CYS A 241 22.86 7.97 -1.20
N ALA A 242 23.78 8.59 -1.95
CA ALA A 242 24.46 9.81 -1.50
C ALA A 242 23.50 11.01 -1.33
N ILE A 243 22.46 11.15 -2.17
CA ILE A 243 21.56 12.30 -2.13
C ILE A 243 20.50 12.20 -1.02
N TRP A 244 20.07 11.00 -0.64
CA TRP A 244 18.97 10.85 0.31
C TRP A 244 19.32 11.36 1.71
N GLY A 245 20.55 11.14 2.17
CA GLY A 245 21.05 11.71 3.43
C GLY A 245 21.02 13.24 3.42
N SER A 246 21.56 13.85 2.36
CA SER A 246 21.57 15.32 2.22
C SER A 246 20.16 15.92 2.13
N LEU A 247 19.25 15.27 1.41
CA LEU A 247 17.84 15.69 1.31
C LEU A 247 17.11 15.55 2.66
N TRP A 248 17.41 14.51 3.44
CA TRP A 248 16.84 14.31 4.76
C TRP A 248 17.34 15.34 5.79
N GLU A 249 18.64 15.64 5.81
CA GLU A 249 19.23 16.67 6.66
C GLU A 249 18.65 18.06 6.37
N ASN A 250 18.32 18.32 5.11
CA ASN A 250 17.75 19.59 4.65
C ASN A 250 16.22 19.54 4.47
N ARG A 251 15.53 18.58 5.12
CA ARG A 251 14.08 18.39 4.93
C ARG A 251 13.22 19.60 5.29
N TRP A 252 13.72 20.48 6.16
CA TRP A 252 13.08 21.75 6.53
C TRP A 252 12.71 22.58 5.30
N LEU A 253 13.45 22.45 4.20
CA LEU A 253 13.19 23.14 2.93
C LEU A 253 11.90 22.68 2.26
N PHE A 254 11.50 21.43 2.50
CA PHE A 254 10.29 20.84 1.94
C PHE A 254 9.08 20.98 2.87
N GLU A 255 9.21 21.65 4.02
CA GLU A 255 8.08 21.91 4.91
C GLU A 255 7.28 23.12 4.42
N ASP A 256 5.98 23.13 4.71
CA ASP A 256 5.13 24.29 4.44
C ASP A 256 5.49 25.40 5.44
N GLY A 257 5.52 26.66 4.97
CA GLY A 257 5.94 27.80 5.78
C GLY A 257 7.44 27.86 6.06
N ASN A 258 8.27 27.11 5.33
CA ASN A 258 9.72 27.21 5.45
C ASN A 258 10.21 28.63 5.10
N ARG A 259 11.41 29.00 5.55
CA ARG A 259 11.98 30.35 5.38
C ARG A 259 12.02 30.85 3.93
N GLN A 260 12.08 29.97 2.94
CA GLN A 260 12.10 30.39 1.53
C GLN A 260 10.70 30.79 1.04
N GLU A 261 9.63 30.34 1.69
CA GLU A 261 8.24 30.75 1.37
C GLU A 261 7.95 32.21 1.71
N GLU A 262 8.79 32.85 2.54
CA GLU A 262 8.76 34.32 2.73
C GLU A 262 9.00 35.07 1.40
N PHE A 263 9.74 34.45 0.47
CA PHE A 263 10.17 35.05 -0.78
C PHE A 263 9.57 34.37 -2.02
N SER A 264 9.22 33.09 -1.90
CA SER A 264 8.60 32.30 -2.95
C SER A 264 7.42 31.49 -2.35
N PRO A 265 6.23 32.07 -2.27
CA PRO A 265 5.06 31.38 -1.72
C PRO A 265 4.83 30.01 -2.37
N GLU A 266 4.44 29.01 -1.56
CA GLU A 266 4.27 27.61 -1.97
C GLU A 266 5.54 26.89 -2.45
N ALA A 267 6.74 27.46 -2.23
CA ALA A 267 8.00 26.81 -2.59
C ALA A 267 8.15 25.43 -1.95
N GLY A 268 7.81 25.27 -0.67
CA GLY A 268 7.92 23.99 0.05
C GLY A 268 7.09 22.91 -0.61
N LYS A 269 5.84 23.24 -0.96
CA LYS A 269 4.94 22.33 -1.70
C LYS A 269 5.47 21.97 -3.09
N GLY A 270 5.93 22.96 -3.86
CA GLY A 270 6.48 22.73 -5.20
C GLY A 270 7.74 21.85 -5.20
N LEU A 271 8.62 22.08 -4.23
CA LEU A 271 9.83 21.29 -4.02
C LEU A 271 9.51 19.86 -3.55
N ARG A 272 8.58 19.72 -2.62
CA ARG A 272 8.14 18.41 -2.12
C ARG A 272 7.52 17.57 -3.23
N PHE A 273 6.77 18.17 -4.15
CA PHE A 273 6.27 17.48 -5.35
C PHE A 273 7.39 16.97 -6.25
N ALA A 274 8.40 17.80 -6.56
CA ALA A 274 9.54 17.38 -7.38
C ALA A 274 10.39 16.29 -6.70
N LEU A 275 10.55 16.37 -5.37
CA LEU A 275 11.19 15.33 -4.57
C LEU A 275 10.40 14.01 -4.62
N CYS A 276 9.08 14.06 -4.50
CA CYS A 276 8.21 12.88 -4.63
C CYS A 276 8.38 12.20 -5.98
N ASN A 277 8.41 12.96 -7.08
CA ASN A 277 8.65 12.40 -8.41
C ASN A 277 10.03 11.76 -8.52
N SER A 278 11.05 12.35 -7.90
CA SER A 278 12.40 11.77 -7.87
C SER A 278 12.45 10.45 -7.11
N ILE A 279 11.81 10.40 -5.94
CA ILE A 279 11.69 9.18 -5.12
C ILE A 279 10.91 8.10 -5.88
N PHE A 280 9.79 8.47 -6.50
CA PHE A 280 8.95 7.56 -7.26
C PHE A 280 9.71 6.93 -8.44
N GLU A 281 10.38 7.75 -9.25
CA GLU A 281 11.16 7.27 -10.38
C GLU A 281 12.35 6.40 -9.95
N PHE A 282 12.98 6.76 -8.82
CA PHE A 282 14.00 5.93 -8.19
C PHE A 282 13.42 4.54 -7.88
N PHE A 283 12.32 4.45 -7.12
CA PHE A 283 11.67 3.18 -6.79
C PHE A 283 11.21 2.37 -8.00
N ARG A 284 10.75 3.03 -9.07
CA ARG A 284 10.32 2.36 -10.29
C ARG A 284 11.44 1.54 -10.92
N ILE A 285 12.67 2.09 -10.92
CA ILE A 285 13.88 1.39 -11.39
C ILE A 285 14.18 0.17 -10.50
N PHE A 286 14.05 0.29 -9.18
CA PHE A 286 14.38 -0.82 -8.25
C PHE A 286 13.36 -1.94 -8.31
N ARG A 287 12.09 -1.60 -8.19
CA ARG A 287 11.00 -2.58 -8.12
C ARG A 287 10.96 -3.46 -9.36
N ASP A 288 11.08 -2.86 -10.55
CA ASP A 288 10.99 -3.62 -11.79
C ASP A 288 12.25 -4.46 -12.02
N GLY A 289 13.41 -4.04 -11.50
CA GLY A 289 14.61 -4.87 -11.40
C GLY A 289 14.41 -6.09 -10.47
N GLU A 290 13.75 -5.90 -9.33
CA GLU A 290 13.50 -6.93 -8.31
C GLU A 290 12.55 -8.02 -8.80
N ILE A 291 11.42 -7.64 -9.42
CA ILE A 291 10.43 -8.57 -9.98
C ILE A 291 11.08 -9.53 -11.00
N THR A 292 12.09 -9.05 -11.72
CA THR A 292 12.70 -9.78 -12.84
C THR A 292 13.79 -10.75 -12.36
N LEU A 293 14.50 -10.44 -11.27
CA LEU A 293 15.67 -11.21 -10.84
C LEU A 293 15.34 -12.43 -9.93
N GLY A 294 14.11 -12.56 -9.41
CA GLY A 294 13.65 -13.75 -8.65
C GLY A 294 14.04 -13.77 -7.16
N GLU A 295 13.61 -14.79 -6.41
CA GLU A 295 13.74 -14.84 -4.93
C GLU A 295 15.20 -14.76 -4.43
N ASP A 296 16.14 -15.47 -5.05
CA ASP A 296 17.57 -15.44 -4.68
C ASP A 296 18.24 -14.07 -4.89
N SER A 297 17.61 -13.19 -5.67
CA SER A 297 18.16 -11.87 -5.99
C SER A 297 17.65 -10.77 -5.08
N GLU A 298 16.51 -11.00 -4.43
CA GLU A 298 15.88 -10.04 -3.52
C GLU A 298 16.79 -9.80 -2.32
N GLU A 299 17.29 -10.88 -1.71
CA GLU A 299 18.27 -10.83 -0.63
C GLU A 299 19.57 -10.11 -1.08
N ARG A 300 20.02 -10.36 -2.31
CA ARG A 300 21.24 -9.76 -2.85
C ARG A 300 21.14 -8.26 -3.08
N MET A 301 20.04 -7.78 -3.68
CA MET A 301 19.87 -6.34 -3.88
C MET A 301 19.75 -5.62 -2.54
N LEU A 302 18.95 -6.15 -1.61
CA LEU A 302 18.78 -5.52 -0.31
C LEU A 302 20.08 -5.46 0.49
N THR A 303 20.91 -6.50 0.40
CA THR A 303 22.23 -6.49 1.05
C THR A 303 23.12 -5.39 0.46
N GLU A 304 23.14 -5.23 -0.87
CA GLU A 304 23.90 -4.15 -1.52
C GLU A 304 23.40 -2.74 -1.15
N PHE A 305 22.12 -2.60 -0.79
CA PHE A 305 21.54 -1.30 -0.41
C PHE A 305 21.57 -1.01 1.09
N HIS A 306 21.54 -2.03 1.94
CA HIS A 306 21.70 -1.85 3.40
C HIS A 306 23.01 -1.15 3.73
N ASP A 307 24.05 -1.35 2.91
CA ASP A 307 25.34 -0.65 3.03
C ASP A 307 25.30 0.82 2.56
N HIS A 308 24.16 1.34 2.07
CA HIS A 308 24.07 2.59 1.32
C HIS A 308 22.85 3.47 1.67
N ASP A 309 22.60 3.79 2.95
CA ASP A 309 21.65 4.85 3.36
C ASP A 309 20.17 4.66 2.95
N LEU A 310 19.69 3.43 2.79
CA LEU A 310 18.25 3.16 2.58
C LEU A 310 17.36 3.75 3.65
N ASP A 311 17.86 3.86 4.88
CA ASP A 311 17.12 4.48 5.99
C ASP A 311 16.76 5.92 5.66
N ASN A 312 17.66 6.69 5.05
CA ASN A 312 17.37 8.06 4.66
C ASN A 312 16.34 8.13 3.52
N LEU A 313 16.35 7.16 2.60
CA LEU A 313 15.29 7.04 1.59
C LEU A 313 13.94 6.72 2.24
N ALA A 314 13.88 5.80 3.20
CA ALA A 314 12.66 5.49 3.93
C ALA A 314 12.15 6.70 4.72
N ARG A 315 13.05 7.41 5.42
CA ARG A 315 12.74 8.64 6.17
C ARG A 315 12.15 9.73 5.28
N ILE A 316 12.83 10.05 4.17
CA ILE A 316 12.35 11.11 3.26
C ILE A 316 11.07 10.71 2.54
N SER A 317 10.90 9.42 2.20
CA SER A 317 9.65 8.90 1.62
C SER A 317 8.49 9.00 2.60
N LEU A 318 8.70 8.60 3.86
CA LEU A 318 7.73 8.74 4.94
C LEU A 318 7.35 10.21 5.16
N PHE A 319 8.34 11.11 5.21
CA PHE A 319 8.10 12.54 5.33
C PHE A 319 7.25 13.10 4.18
N CYS A 320 7.60 12.76 2.94
CA CYS A 320 6.86 13.18 1.75
C CYS A 320 5.41 12.68 1.76
N TRP A 321 5.19 11.44 2.20
CA TRP A 321 3.86 10.86 2.34
C TRP A 321 3.05 11.58 3.44
N MET A 322 3.61 11.71 4.66
CA MET A 322 2.94 12.36 5.79
C MET A 322 2.66 13.86 5.57
N ARG A 323 3.52 14.56 4.82
CA ARG A 323 3.39 16.00 4.51
C ARG A 323 2.69 16.28 3.20
N ARG A 324 1.91 15.33 2.68
CA ARG A 324 1.15 15.52 1.44
C ARG A 324 0.30 16.79 1.51
N SER A 325 0.54 17.73 0.59
CA SER A 325 -0.29 18.94 0.48
C SER A 325 -1.71 18.52 0.08
N GLY A 326 -2.71 18.83 0.90
CA GLY A 326 -4.13 18.49 0.63
C GLY A 326 -4.77 19.14 -0.60
N THR A 327 -3.98 19.75 -1.49
CA THR A 327 -4.45 20.74 -2.48
C THR A 327 -4.83 20.19 -3.85
N SER A 328 -4.88 18.87 -4.07
CA SER A 328 -5.63 18.33 -5.22
C SER A 328 -5.88 16.82 -5.05
N SER A 329 -7.00 16.48 -4.42
CA SER A 329 -7.51 15.10 -4.40
C SER A 329 -7.81 14.54 -5.80
N ASP A 330 -7.88 15.39 -6.83
CA ASP A 330 -8.51 15.05 -8.11
C ASP A 330 -7.51 14.92 -9.28
N GLY A 331 -6.20 15.00 -9.03
CA GLY A 331 -5.17 14.92 -10.07
C GLY A 331 -4.55 13.52 -10.24
N ALA A 332 -4.11 13.20 -11.47
CA ALA A 332 -3.39 11.95 -11.77
C ALA A 332 -2.15 11.71 -10.87
N GLY A 333 -1.48 12.78 -10.42
CA GLY A 333 -0.34 12.69 -9.50
C GLY A 333 -0.70 12.21 -8.09
N ALA A 334 -1.99 12.11 -7.73
CA ALA A 334 -2.37 11.62 -6.41
C ALA A 334 -1.90 10.17 -6.19
N ILE A 335 -1.92 9.31 -7.22
CA ILE A 335 -1.58 7.87 -7.09
C ILE A 335 -0.11 7.70 -6.70
N GLU A 336 0.76 8.50 -7.32
CA GLU A 336 2.21 8.46 -7.13
C GLU A 336 2.60 8.72 -5.66
N PHE A 337 1.87 9.57 -4.95
CA PHE A 337 2.13 9.84 -3.53
C PHE A 337 1.87 8.63 -2.61
N GLU A 338 0.82 7.85 -2.85
CA GLU A 338 0.56 6.67 -2.00
C GLU A 338 1.59 5.58 -2.24
N LEU A 339 2.09 5.49 -3.48
CA LEU A 339 3.18 4.58 -3.81
C LEU A 339 4.42 4.90 -2.99
N ILE A 340 4.75 6.18 -2.79
CA ILE A 340 5.86 6.59 -1.93
C ILE A 340 5.66 6.11 -0.49
N GLY A 341 4.45 6.25 0.05
CA GLY A 341 4.11 5.70 1.37
C GLY A 341 4.32 4.18 1.41
N CYS A 342 3.78 3.46 0.44
CA CYS A 342 3.95 2.00 0.32
C CYS A 342 5.42 1.60 0.25
N TYR A 343 6.25 2.36 -0.45
CA TYR A 343 7.67 2.09 -0.59
C TYR A 343 8.47 2.40 0.69
N ALA A 344 8.13 3.48 1.40
CA ALA A 344 8.71 3.76 2.71
C ALA A 344 8.48 2.57 3.67
N LEU A 345 7.25 2.04 3.63
CA LEU A 345 6.86 0.86 4.41
C LEU A 345 7.58 -0.42 3.97
N LEU A 346 7.78 -0.60 2.66
CA LEU A 346 8.51 -1.75 2.12
C LEU A 346 9.97 -1.73 2.56
N ILE A 347 10.65 -0.58 2.51
CA ILE A 347 12.01 -0.45 3.03
C ILE A 347 12.02 -0.76 4.52
N PHE A 348 11.10 -0.16 5.28
CA PHE A 348 10.95 -0.40 6.71
C PHE A 348 10.78 -1.88 7.07
N HIS A 349 9.96 -2.63 6.30
CA HIS A 349 9.77 -4.07 6.50
C HIS A 349 11.09 -4.85 6.40
N LYS A 350 12.01 -4.38 5.55
CA LYS A 350 13.28 -5.04 5.23
C LYS A 350 14.44 -4.62 6.16
N THR A 351 14.22 -3.63 7.02
CA THR A 351 15.15 -3.21 8.07
C THR A 351 15.21 -4.24 9.22
N GLN A 352 16.32 -4.33 9.96
CA GLN A 352 16.42 -5.22 11.13
C GLN A 352 15.42 -4.80 12.23
N THR A 353 14.93 -5.75 13.04
CA THR A 353 13.88 -5.48 14.05
C THR A 353 14.26 -4.41 15.08
N ALA A 354 15.52 -4.35 15.51
CA ALA A 354 15.98 -3.33 16.47
C ALA A 354 15.91 -1.92 15.86
N ASP A 355 16.39 -1.80 14.62
CA ASP A 355 16.40 -0.57 13.85
C ASP A 355 14.97 -0.13 13.48
N ARG A 356 14.08 -1.09 13.21
CA ARG A 356 12.64 -0.81 13.01
C ARG A 356 12.04 -0.07 14.20
N ARG A 357 12.24 -0.56 15.43
CA ARG A 357 11.68 0.14 16.62
C ARG A 357 12.24 1.54 16.79
N ALA A 358 13.54 1.72 16.59
CA ALA A 358 14.18 3.02 16.65
C ALA A 358 13.61 3.97 15.57
N PHE A 359 13.45 3.48 14.34
CA PHE A 359 12.84 4.22 13.25
C PHE A 359 11.40 4.62 13.57
N VAL A 360 10.54 3.69 14.02
CA VAL A 360 9.14 4.04 14.33
C VAL A 360 9.07 5.06 15.46
N GLN A 361 9.91 4.93 16.48
CA GLN A 361 9.95 5.89 17.58
C GLN A 361 10.37 7.28 17.10
N ALA A 362 11.52 7.39 16.43
CA ALA A 362 12.12 8.66 16.04
C ALA A 362 11.42 9.33 14.85
N GLU A 363 10.93 8.54 13.89
CA GLU A 363 10.45 9.05 12.59
C GLU A 363 8.93 9.08 12.48
N ILE A 364 8.21 8.31 13.31
CA ILE A 364 6.74 8.26 13.29
C ILE A 364 6.14 8.81 14.58
N MET A 365 6.49 8.20 15.71
CA MET A 365 5.84 8.51 17.00
C MET A 365 6.16 9.91 17.50
N GLU A 366 7.44 10.31 17.47
CA GLU A 366 7.87 11.63 17.93
C GLU A 366 7.42 12.78 17.01
N PRO A 367 7.55 12.70 15.67
CA PRO A 367 7.24 13.84 14.80
C PRO A 367 5.76 13.99 14.49
N TYR A 368 5.03 12.87 14.35
CA TYR A 368 3.65 12.88 13.86
C TYR A 368 2.64 12.41 14.91
N GLY A 369 3.03 11.50 15.78
CA GLY A 369 2.11 10.79 16.67
C GLY A 369 1.50 9.55 16.01
N VAL A 370 1.23 8.54 16.84
CA VAL A 370 0.70 7.24 16.40
C VAL A 370 -0.69 7.39 15.78
N HIS A 371 -1.55 8.22 16.37
CA HIS A 371 -2.93 8.34 15.95
C HIS A 371 -3.05 9.02 14.57
N GLU A 372 -2.36 10.14 14.40
CA GLU A 372 -2.29 10.93 13.17
C GLU A 372 -1.71 10.10 12.02
N TYR A 373 -0.65 9.34 12.29
CA TYR A 373 -0.08 8.40 11.32
C TYR A 373 -1.10 7.33 10.88
N LEU A 374 -1.80 6.70 11.83
CA LEU A 374 -2.80 5.69 11.52
C LEU A 374 -4.03 6.26 10.81
N GLU A 375 -4.43 7.50 11.14
CA GLU A 375 -5.50 8.20 10.45
C GLU A 375 -5.10 8.48 9.00
N HIS A 376 -3.87 8.93 8.76
CA HIS A 376 -3.34 9.14 7.41
C HIS A 376 -3.31 7.82 6.62
N MET A 377 -2.84 6.73 7.24
CA MET A 377 -2.91 5.39 6.65
C MET A 377 -4.34 4.96 6.31
N ALA A 378 -5.31 5.27 7.18
CA ALA A 378 -6.72 5.01 6.92
C ALA A 378 -7.24 5.81 5.71
N GLN A 379 -6.75 7.03 5.50
CA GLN A 379 -7.05 7.82 4.30
C GLN A 379 -6.48 7.15 3.04
N SER A 380 -5.23 6.68 3.09
CA SER A 380 -4.60 5.93 1.99
C SER A 380 -5.38 4.67 1.61
N LEU A 381 -5.80 3.86 2.59
CA LEU A 381 -6.60 2.64 2.35
C LEU A 381 -7.96 2.92 1.67
N ARG A 382 -8.59 4.06 1.98
CA ARG A 382 -9.87 4.44 1.37
C ARG A 382 -9.76 4.77 -0.12
N ARG A 383 -8.56 5.07 -0.61
CA ARG A 383 -8.35 5.48 -1.99
C ARG A 383 -8.59 4.33 -2.98
N PRO A 384 -9.37 4.55 -4.06
CA PRO A 384 -9.77 3.48 -4.98
C PRO A 384 -8.61 2.90 -5.81
N ASP A 385 -7.59 3.71 -6.05
CA ASP A 385 -6.37 3.37 -6.79
C ASP A 385 -5.38 2.51 -6.00
N LEU A 386 -5.47 2.48 -4.67
CA LEU A 386 -4.69 1.55 -3.86
C LEU A 386 -5.33 0.16 -3.92
N ASN A 387 -4.84 -0.68 -4.84
CA ASN A 387 -5.35 -2.03 -5.11
C ASN A 387 -4.20 -2.99 -5.47
N GLY A 388 -4.54 -4.26 -5.73
CA GLY A 388 -3.59 -5.29 -6.15
C GLY A 388 -2.46 -5.54 -5.14
N GLY A 389 -1.26 -5.78 -5.66
CA GLY A 389 -0.07 -6.02 -4.84
C GLY A 389 0.33 -4.87 -3.91
N LEU A 390 0.01 -3.62 -4.27
CA LEU A 390 0.31 -2.46 -3.42
C LEU A 390 -0.51 -2.47 -2.13
N LEU A 391 -1.81 -2.74 -2.24
CA LEU A 391 -2.68 -2.88 -1.08
C LEU A 391 -2.19 -4.03 -0.18
N VAL A 392 -1.82 -5.16 -0.77
CA VAL A 392 -1.23 -6.29 -0.04
C VAL A 392 0.01 -5.84 0.75
N ASN A 393 0.95 -5.14 0.10
CA ASN A 393 2.17 -4.66 0.74
C ASN A 393 1.90 -3.70 1.91
N VAL A 394 0.93 -2.81 1.78
CA VAL A 394 0.51 -1.92 2.88
C VAL A 394 -0.01 -2.73 4.07
N ILE A 395 -0.85 -3.74 3.81
CA ILE A 395 -1.41 -4.60 4.87
C ILE A 395 -0.30 -5.36 5.59
N ASN A 396 0.67 -5.88 4.86
CA ASN A 396 1.79 -6.63 5.43
C ASN A 396 2.66 -5.74 6.30
N SER A 397 2.93 -4.54 5.81
CA SER A 397 3.69 -3.54 6.56
C SER A 397 2.98 -3.18 7.87
N LEU A 398 1.65 -3.08 7.87
CA LEU A 398 0.85 -2.88 9.08
C LEU A 398 0.96 -4.04 10.08
N GLN A 399 1.15 -5.28 9.60
CA GLN A 399 1.41 -6.41 10.49
C GLN A 399 2.76 -6.26 11.21
N VAL A 400 3.78 -5.72 10.53
CA VAL A 400 5.11 -5.46 11.12
C VAL A 400 5.05 -4.42 12.23
N PHE A 401 4.39 -3.27 11.99
CA PHE A 401 4.22 -2.25 13.05
C PHE A 401 3.60 -2.85 14.31
N ARG A 402 2.61 -3.75 14.15
CA ARG A 402 2.00 -4.41 15.30
C ARG A 402 2.94 -5.39 15.98
N ALA A 403 3.71 -6.16 15.21
CA ALA A 403 4.65 -7.14 15.77
C ALA A 403 5.70 -6.45 16.64
N ASP A 404 6.24 -5.34 16.13
CA ASP A 404 7.46 -4.72 16.67
C ASP A 404 7.18 -3.53 17.58
N VAL A 405 6.01 -2.87 17.47
CA VAL A 405 5.73 -1.59 18.15
C VAL A 405 4.35 -1.62 18.84
N PRO A 406 4.26 -2.15 20.08
CA PRO A 406 3.00 -2.32 20.80
C PRO A 406 2.20 -1.03 21.06
N SER A 407 2.83 0.15 21.00
CA SER A 407 2.17 1.45 21.21
C SER A 407 1.08 1.77 20.17
N PHE A 408 1.07 1.08 19.03
CA PHE A 408 0.04 1.25 17.99
C PHE A 408 -1.32 0.63 18.36
N SER A 409 -1.31 -0.41 19.19
CA SER A 409 -2.48 -1.24 19.50
C SER A 409 -3.73 -0.44 19.92
N PRO A 410 -3.64 0.51 20.87
CA PRO A 410 -4.82 1.27 21.34
C PRO A 410 -5.43 2.20 20.28
N HIS A 411 -4.68 2.50 19.21
CA HIS A 411 -5.06 3.51 18.22
C HIS A 411 -5.67 2.91 16.94
N PHE A 412 -5.60 1.60 16.72
CA PHE A 412 -6.13 0.97 15.50
C PHE A 412 -7.64 1.21 15.31
N ALA A 413 -8.43 1.09 16.38
CA ALA A 413 -9.86 1.31 16.30
C ALA A 413 -10.22 2.80 16.22
N SER A 414 -9.59 3.65 17.04
CA SER A 414 -9.93 5.08 17.13
C SER A 414 -9.51 5.88 15.89
N SER A 415 -8.45 5.48 15.20
CA SER A 415 -8.01 6.10 13.92
C SER A 415 -8.92 5.81 12.72
N GLY A 416 -9.85 4.86 12.87
CA GLY A 416 -10.70 4.39 11.76
C GLY A 416 -9.98 3.51 10.74
N LEU A 417 -8.73 3.08 11.02
CA LEU A 417 -7.95 2.19 10.16
C LEU A 417 -8.67 0.88 9.90
N LEU A 418 -9.24 0.24 10.94
CA LEU A 418 -9.92 -1.06 10.79
C LEU A 418 -11.12 -0.98 9.82
N HIS A 419 -11.84 0.15 9.84
CA HIS A 419 -12.95 0.35 8.90
C HIS A 419 -12.44 0.61 7.48
N ALA A 420 -11.40 1.43 7.33
CA ALA A 420 -10.77 1.69 6.03
C ALA A 420 -10.20 0.40 5.40
N MET A 421 -9.58 -0.44 6.21
CA MET A 421 -9.09 -1.76 5.83
C MET A 421 -10.21 -2.62 5.25
N ARG A 422 -11.34 -2.75 5.96
CA ARG A 422 -12.52 -3.47 5.46
C ARG A 422 -13.00 -2.93 4.11
N THR A 423 -13.12 -1.60 3.97
CA THR A 423 -13.55 -0.99 2.70
C THR A 423 -12.57 -1.31 1.56
N ALA A 424 -11.27 -1.23 1.82
CA ALA A 424 -10.24 -1.61 0.85
C ALA A 424 -10.32 -3.10 0.48
N THR A 425 -10.56 -3.98 1.47
CA THR A 425 -10.78 -5.41 1.24
C THR A 425 -11.99 -5.67 0.35
N GLU A 426 -13.15 -5.06 0.66
CA GLU A 426 -14.37 -5.22 -0.14
C GLU A 426 -14.16 -4.74 -1.59
N ARG A 427 -13.46 -3.62 -1.79
CA ARG A 427 -13.06 -3.12 -3.12
C ARG A 427 -12.18 -4.13 -3.84
N GLN A 428 -11.08 -4.56 -3.21
CA GLN A 428 -10.13 -5.48 -3.84
C GLN A 428 -10.76 -6.82 -4.21
N MET A 429 -11.64 -7.34 -3.36
CA MET A 429 -12.36 -8.59 -3.61
C MET A 429 -13.25 -8.55 -4.87
N SER A 430 -13.71 -7.36 -5.26
CA SER A 430 -14.47 -7.17 -6.51
C SER A 430 -13.60 -7.11 -7.76
N LEU A 431 -12.32 -6.77 -7.61
CA LEU A 431 -11.35 -6.65 -8.71
C LEU A 431 -10.63 -7.97 -8.99
N LEU A 432 -10.46 -8.82 -7.98
CA LEU A 432 -9.85 -10.13 -8.16
C LEU A 432 -10.82 -11.05 -8.93
N GLU A 433 -10.35 -11.68 -9.99
CA GLU A 433 -11.14 -12.68 -10.73
C GLU A 433 -10.93 -14.07 -10.12
N ARG A 434 -9.66 -14.42 -9.93
CA ARG A 434 -9.16 -15.69 -9.40
C ARG A 434 -9.54 -15.95 -7.94
N GLU A 435 -10.06 -17.13 -7.66
CA GLU A 435 -10.52 -17.54 -6.31
C GLU A 435 -9.37 -17.76 -5.33
N ASP A 436 -8.24 -18.26 -5.80
CA ASP A 436 -7.02 -18.46 -5.01
C ASP A 436 -6.38 -17.14 -4.58
N LEU A 437 -6.33 -16.15 -5.50
CA LEU A 437 -5.85 -14.81 -5.16
C LEU A 437 -6.79 -14.12 -4.14
N LYS A 438 -8.10 -14.33 -4.26
CA LYS A 438 -9.07 -13.89 -3.25
C LYS A 438 -8.83 -14.54 -1.89
N ALA A 439 -8.63 -15.84 -1.85
CA ALA A 439 -8.37 -16.58 -0.63
C ALA A 439 -7.09 -16.06 0.05
N SER A 440 -5.99 -16.00 -0.70
CA SER A 440 -4.71 -15.49 -0.22
C SER A 440 -4.83 -14.08 0.35
N PHE A 441 -5.45 -13.15 -0.39
CA PHE A 441 -5.66 -11.79 0.07
C PHE A 441 -6.52 -11.69 1.34
N LEU A 442 -7.61 -12.45 1.43
CA LEU A 442 -8.45 -12.47 2.65
C LEU A 442 -7.69 -12.99 3.86
N ILE A 443 -6.84 -14.00 3.67
CA ILE A 443 -6.02 -14.56 4.75
C ILE A 443 -5.02 -13.52 5.26
N THR A 444 -4.38 -12.77 4.36
CA THR A 444 -3.50 -11.65 4.75
C THR A 444 -4.24 -10.60 5.60
N VAL A 445 -5.47 -10.23 5.18
CA VAL A 445 -6.32 -9.31 5.96
C VAL A 445 -6.70 -9.91 7.31
N MET A 446 -7.02 -11.20 7.35
CA MET A 446 -7.40 -11.90 8.58
C MET A 446 -6.24 -11.97 9.57
N PHE A 447 -5.03 -12.30 9.12
CA PHE A 447 -3.85 -12.27 9.97
C PHE A 447 -3.67 -10.91 10.62
N PHE A 448 -3.89 -9.81 9.90
CA PHE A 448 -3.87 -8.48 10.51
C PHE A 448 -4.97 -8.31 11.59
N TYR A 449 -6.20 -8.76 11.34
CA TYR A 449 -7.27 -8.65 12.31
C TYR A 449 -7.12 -9.56 13.54
N ASP A 450 -6.74 -10.82 13.37
CA ASP A 450 -6.49 -11.77 14.47
C ASP A 450 -5.38 -11.25 15.38
N SER A 451 -4.40 -10.65 14.74
CA SER A 451 -3.30 -9.97 15.35
C SER A 451 -3.77 -8.75 16.18
N VAL A 452 -4.69 -7.91 15.67
CA VAL A 452 -5.29 -6.84 16.49
C VAL A 452 -6.16 -7.40 17.63
N CYS A 453 -6.97 -8.43 17.36
CA CYS A 453 -7.85 -9.06 18.35
C CYS A 453 -7.09 -9.66 19.54
N SER A 454 -5.96 -10.32 19.30
CA SER A 454 -5.16 -11.03 20.31
C SER A 454 -4.30 -10.13 21.18
N ARG A 455 -3.99 -8.90 20.73
CA ARG A 455 -3.08 -7.99 21.45
C ARG A 455 -3.74 -6.75 22.03
N CYS A 456 -4.96 -6.42 21.61
CA CYS A 456 -5.70 -5.28 22.14
C CYS A 456 -6.74 -5.75 23.17
N PRO A 457 -7.13 -4.92 24.15
CA PRO A 457 -8.28 -5.20 24.98
C PRO A 457 -9.52 -5.56 24.13
N LEU A 458 -10.33 -6.53 24.57
CA LEU A 458 -11.48 -7.04 23.80
C LEU A 458 -12.43 -5.93 23.30
N THR A 459 -12.57 -4.83 24.05
CA THR A 459 -13.41 -3.68 23.69
C THR A 459 -12.84 -2.82 22.56
N GLU A 460 -11.53 -2.81 22.38
CA GLU A 460 -10.79 -2.00 21.40
C GLU A 460 -10.31 -2.82 20.19
N GLY A 461 -10.01 -4.11 20.37
CA GLY A 461 -9.64 -5.04 19.30
C GLY A 461 -10.84 -5.80 18.73
N ALA A 462 -11.18 -6.92 19.37
CA ALA A 462 -12.20 -7.85 18.87
C ALA A 462 -13.59 -7.18 18.70
N GLY A 463 -13.95 -6.26 19.60
CA GLY A 463 -15.24 -5.57 19.57
C GLY A 463 -15.53 -4.81 18.28
N PRO A 464 -14.68 -3.85 17.86
CA PRO A 464 -14.81 -3.18 16.58
C PRO A 464 -14.68 -4.13 15.38
N ILE A 465 -13.75 -5.08 15.41
CA ILE A 465 -13.51 -6.02 14.29
C ILE A 465 -14.76 -6.89 14.00
N ILE A 466 -15.38 -7.45 15.04
CA ILE A 466 -16.59 -8.26 14.91
C ILE A 466 -17.78 -7.41 14.48
N ARG A 467 -17.96 -6.21 15.06
CA ARG A 467 -19.16 -5.39 14.83
C ARG A 467 -19.12 -4.57 13.55
N GLN A 468 -17.95 -4.06 13.17
CA GLN A 468 -17.80 -3.04 12.13
C GLN A 468 -17.01 -3.54 10.93
N CYS A 469 -16.13 -4.53 11.09
CA CYS A 469 -15.24 -5.00 10.02
C CYS A 469 -15.76 -6.26 9.30
N ASN A 470 -16.94 -6.77 9.67
CA ASN A 470 -17.52 -8.00 9.11
C ASN A 470 -16.56 -9.21 9.15
N TYR A 471 -15.68 -9.27 10.14
CA TYR A 471 -14.59 -10.25 10.19
C TYR A 471 -15.08 -11.69 9.99
N VAL A 472 -16.15 -12.08 10.69
CA VAL A 472 -16.73 -13.44 10.61
C VAL A 472 -17.20 -13.79 9.20
N LYS A 473 -17.71 -12.82 8.43
CA LYS A 473 -18.09 -13.02 7.03
C LYS A 473 -16.87 -13.17 6.12
N LEU A 474 -15.82 -12.39 6.37
CA LEU A 474 -14.55 -12.52 5.63
C LEU A 474 -13.90 -13.88 5.92
N LEU A 475 -13.88 -14.31 7.17
CA LEU A 475 -13.40 -15.62 7.62
C LEU A 475 -14.22 -16.76 6.99
N SER A 476 -15.54 -16.67 6.95
CA SER A 476 -16.43 -17.61 6.24
C SER A 476 -16.08 -17.70 4.76
N LEU A 477 -15.87 -16.56 4.10
CA LEU A 477 -15.53 -16.52 2.68
C LEU A 477 -14.13 -17.11 2.41
N ALA A 478 -13.13 -16.74 3.19
CA ALA A 478 -11.77 -17.29 3.09
C ALA A 478 -11.79 -18.81 3.27
N THR A 479 -12.47 -19.31 4.31
CA THR A 479 -12.62 -20.75 4.58
C THR A 479 -13.22 -21.49 3.38
N ARG A 480 -14.29 -20.96 2.78
CA ARG A 480 -14.92 -21.58 1.59
C ARG A 480 -14.00 -21.56 0.39
N LEU A 481 -13.37 -20.42 0.09
CA LEU A 481 -12.46 -20.30 -1.04
C LEU A 481 -11.30 -21.27 -0.87
N SER A 482 -10.59 -21.24 0.27
CA SER A 482 -9.47 -22.14 0.57
C SER A 482 -9.84 -23.62 0.50
N PHE A 483 -11.04 -24.00 0.95
CA PHE A 483 -11.51 -25.38 0.86
C PHE A 483 -11.75 -25.85 -0.59
N HIS A 484 -12.21 -24.93 -1.45
CA HIS A 484 -12.55 -25.20 -2.85
C HIS A 484 -11.45 -24.81 -3.84
N ILE A 485 -10.27 -24.36 -3.40
CA ILE A 485 -9.08 -24.27 -4.25
C ILE A 485 -8.84 -25.69 -4.76
N LYS A 486 -9.30 -25.92 -5.99
CA LYS A 486 -9.22 -27.21 -6.63
C LYS A 486 -7.76 -27.51 -6.85
N ASP A 487 -7.44 -28.80 -6.83
CA ASP A 487 -6.32 -29.34 -7.57
C ASP A 487 -6.69 -29.26 -9.07
N THR A 488 -6.79 -28.03 -9.60
CA THR A 488 -7.31 -27.70 -10.94
C THR A 488 -6.32 -28.02 -12.05
N SER A 489 -5.57 -29.11 -11.91
CA SER A 489 -4.88 -29.70 -13.05
C SER A 489 -5.84 -30.71 -13.68
N PRO A 490 -6.74 -30.33 -14.62
CA PRO A 490 -7.22 -31.33 -15.55
C PRO A 490 -5.98 -31.95 -16.22
N PRO A 491 -5.98 -33.24 -16.55
CA PRO A 491 -4.84 -33.92 -17.17
C PRO A 491 -4.62 -33.48 -18.64
N GLY A 492 -4.52 -32.18 -18.89
CA GLY A 492 -4.20 -31.59 -20.18
C GLY A 492 -2.82 -30.95 -20.18
N ASP A 493 -2.22 -30.81 -21.37
CA ASP A 493 -0.83 -30.37 -21.60
C ASP A 493 -0.53 -28.88 -21.24
N GLY A 494 -1.42 -28.21 -20.51
CA GLY A 494 -1.20 -26.84 -20.05
C GLY A 494 -0.37 -26.83 -18.75
N PRO A 495 0.53 -25.84 -18.56
CA PRO A 495 1.15 -25.63 -17.26
C PRO A 495 0.03 -25.43 -16.21
N PRO A 496 0.10 -26.13 -15.06
CA PRO A 496 -0.93 -26.02 -14.04
C PRO A 496 -1.02 -24.56 -13.57
N PRO A 497 -2.24 -24.00 -13.46
CA PRO A 497 -2.43 -22.58 -13.15
C PRO A 497 -1.94 -22.20 -11.75
N ILE A 498 -1.75 -23.17 -10.85
CA ILE A 498 -1.24 -22.99 -9.49
C ILE A 498 -0.44 -24.25 -9.14
N SER A 499 0.72 -24.09 -8.47
CA SER A 499 1.43 -25.25 -7.92
C SER A 499 0.61 -25.88 -6.79
N LEU A 500 0.56 -27.22 -6.72
CA LEU A 500 -0.05 -27.93 -5.58
C LEU A 500 0.40 -27.36 -4.23
N GLN A 501 1.67 -26.97 -4.14
CA GLN A 501 2.28 -26.34 -2.97
C GLN A 501 1.61 -25.01 -2.58
N ALA A 502 1.27 -24.14 -3.53
CA ALA A 502 0.62 -22.86 -3.24
C ALA A 502 -0.83 -23.05 -2.75
N GLY A 503 -1.58 -24.00 -3.32
CA GLY A 503 -2.91 -24.35 -2.82
C GLY A 503 -2.86 -24.89 -1.38
N ASP A 504 -1.89 -25.76 -1.11
CA ASP A 504 -1.63 -26.30 0.22
C ASP A 504 -1.24 -25.20 1.22
N ASP A 505 -0.35 -24.28 0.84
CA ASP A 505 0.06 -23.13 1.66
C ASP A 505 -1.14 -22.24 2.03
N ILE A 506 -1.98 -21.88 1.06
CA ILE A 506 -3.19 -21.07 1.30
C ILE A 506 -4.13 -21.77 2.30
N MET A 507 -4.33 -23.09 2.17
CA MET A 507 -5.17 -23.84 3.11
C MET A 507 -4.55 -23.90 4.50
N GLY A 508 -3.24 -24.09 4.60
CA GLY A 508 -2.50 -24.07 5.86
C GLY A 508 -2.64 -22.73 6.58
N LYS A 509 -2.40 -21.63 5.87
CA LYS A 509 -2.55 -20.26 6.41
C LYS A 509 -3.99 -19.95 6.84
N CYS A 510 -4.99 -20.40 6.07
CA CYS A 510 -6.40 -20.27 6.46
C CYS A 510 -6.71 -21.02 7.76
N LEU A 511 -6.14 -22.21 7.94
CA LEU A 511 -6.31 -23.01 9.16
C LEU A 511 -5.67 -22.31 10.37
N THR A 512 -4.49 -21.71 10.20
CA THR A 512 -3.82 -20.91 11.24
C THR A 512 -4.69 -19.74 11.67
N ALA A 513 -5.13 -18.90 10.72
CA ALA A 513 -5.98 -17.75 11.05
C ALA A 513 -7.30 -18.15 11.74
N LEU A 514 -7.94 -19.24 11.30
CA LEU A 514 -9.13 -19.78 11.96
C LEU A 514 -8.84 -20.27 13.39
N THR A 515 -7.67 -20.86 13.62
CA THR A 515 -7.25 -21.32 14.95
C THR A 515 -6.95 -20.15 15.88
N ASP A 516 -6.25 -19.12 15.39
CA ASP A 516 -5.97 -17.89 16.14
C ASP A 516 -7.29 -17.20 16.55
N PHE A 517 -8.27 -17.14 15.65
CA PHE A 517 -9.57 -16.57 15.96
C PHE A 517 -10.39 -17.41 16.96
N ILE A 518 -10.20 -18.74 16.98
CA ILE A 518 -10.81 -19.61 17.99
C ILE A 518 -10.31 -19.24 19.39
N GLU A 519 -9.03 -18.93 19.56
CA GLU A 519 -8.49 -18.49 20.86
C GLU A 519 -9.14 -17.19 21.32
N VAL A 520 -9.29 -16.21 20.41
CA VAL A 520 -10.01 -14.96 20.68
C VAL A 520 -11.47 -15.23 21.06
N ALA A 521 -12.16 -16.15 20.36
CA ALA A 521 -13.54 -16.51 20.67
C ALA A 521 -13.66 -17.15 22.07
N GLN A 522 -12.73 -18.03 22.44
CA GLN A 522 -12.67 -18.64 23.78
C GLN A 522 -12.45 -17.58 24.86
N GLU A 523 -11.58 -16.60 24.63
CA GLU A 523 -11.36 -15.49 25.56
C GLU A 523 -12.63 -14.66 25.75
N ILE A 524 -13.34 -14.31 24.66
CA ILE A 524 -14.61 -13.59 24.70
C ILE A 524 -15.65 -14.35 25.53
N VAL A 525 -15.77 -15.66 25.32
CA VAL A 525 -16.71 -16.52 26.05
C VAL A 525 -16.32 -16.62 27.53
N THR A 526 -15.04 -16.80 27.84
CA THR A 526 -14.52 -16.90 29.21
C THR A 526 -14.68 -15.59 29.99
N HIS A 527 -14.41 -14.45 29.36
CA HIS A 527 -14.65 -13.14 29.96
C HIS A 527 -16.15 -12.92 30.19
N SER A 528 -17.00 -13.35 29.26
CA SER A 528 -18.45 -13.30 29.41
C SER A 528 -18.94 -14.14 30.58
N THR A 529 -18.44 -15.36 30.79
CA THR A 529 -18.88 -16.23 31.90
C THR A 529 -18.40 -15.69 33.25
N SER A 530 -17.17 -15.18 33.30
CA SER A 530 -16.57 -14.64 34.54
C SER A 530 -17.24 -13.34 35.00
N SER A 531 -17.60 -12.45 34.07
CA SER A 531 -18.23 -11.15 34.37
C SER A 531 -19.74 -11.23 34.67
N SER A 532 -20.40 -12.34 34.37
CA SER A 532 -21.87 -12.48 34.41
C SER A 532 -22.52 -12.37 35.81
N GLY A 533 -21.74 -12.39 36.90
CA GLY A 533 -22.25 -12.43 38.27
C GLY A 533 -23.24 -13.58 38.52
N ARG A 534 -23.94 -13.59 39.67
CA ARG A 534 -25.00 -14.59 39.96
C ARG A 534 -26.16 -14.59 38.94
N ASN A 535 -26.25 -13.57 38.10
CA ASN A 535 -27.34 -13.38 37.16
C ASN A 535 -27.09 -14.01 35.77
N GLY A 536 -25.91 -14.58 35.51
CA GLY A 536 -25.64 -15.36 34.28
C GLY A 536 -25.78 -14.56 32.97
N ARG A 537 -25.69 -13.23 33.01
CA ARG A 537 -25.88 -12.38 31.82
C ARG A 537 -24.63 -12.34 30.95
N LYS A 538 -24.71 -13.02 29.79
CA LYS A 538 -23.66 -12.98 28.76
C LYS A 538 -23.26 -11.54 28.41
N SER A 539 -21.97 -11.31 28.17
CA SER A 539 -21.45 -10.02 27.73
C SER A 539 -22.05 -9.64 26.37
N GLY A 540 -22.23 -8.34 26.13
CA GLY A 540 -22.73 -7.86 24.84
C GLY A 540 -21.84 -8.29 23.66
N LEU A 541 -20.52 -8.42 23.89
CA LEU A 541 -19.59 -8.88 22.86
C LEU A 541 -19.79 -10.36 22.51
N HIS A 542 -19.98 -11.24 23.50
CA HIS A 542 -20.28 -12.65 23.25
C HIS A 542 -21.59 -12.81 22.47
N LEU A 543 -22.64 -12.07 22.85
CA LEU A 543 -23.91 -12.09 22.11
C LEU A 543 -23.72 -11.64 20.66
N ASN A 544 -23.00 -10.53 20.43
CA ASN A 544 -22.71 -10.05 19.08
C ASN A 544 -21.91 -11.05 18.25
N LEU A 545 -20.85 -11.66 18.82
CA LEU A 545 -20.06 -12.68 18.13
C LEU A 545 -20.96 -13.86 17.71
N ARG A 546 -21.77 -14.37 18.65
CA ARG A 546 -22.68 -15.48 18.39
C ARG A 546 -23.70 -15.14 17.31
N ASP A 547 -24.30 -13.95 17.36
CA ASP A 547 -25.33 -13.54 16.41
C ASP A 547 -24.75 -13.39 14.99
N VAL A 548 -23.57 -12.78 14.85
CA VAL A 548 -22.90 -12.63 13.55
C VAL A 548 -22.42 -14.00 13.03
N LEU A 549 -21.85 -14.84 13.89
CA LEU A 549 -21.39 -16.18 13.51
C LEU A 549 -22.53 -17.10 13.13
N LYS A 550 -23.67 -17.06 13.82
CA LYS A 550 -24.85 -17.86 13.47
C LYS A 550 -25.29 -17.67 12.02
N VAL A 551 -25.17 -16.46 11.47
CA VAL A 551 -25.56 -16.16 10.08
C VAL A 551 -24.65 -16.86 9.07
N GLU A 552 -23.36 -16.98 9.37
CA GLU A 552 -22.34 -17.46 8.43
C GLU A 552 -21.96 -18.93 8.67
N TRP A 553 -22.14 -19.44 9.89
CA TRP A 553 -21.60 -20.72 10.35
C TRP A 553 -22.18 -21.92 9.61
N PHE A 554 -23.50 -22.09 9.65
CA PHE A 554 -24.14 -23.23 8.99
C PHE A 554 -24.04 -23.17 7.45
N PRO A 555 -24.28 -22.02 6.78
CA PRO A 555 -24.09 -21.93 5.33
C PRO A 555 -22.67 -22.30 4.88
N THR A 556 -21.66 -21.89 5.65
CA THR A 556 -20.27 -22.26 5.38
C THR A 556 -20.08 -23.76 5.55
N TYR A 557 -20.48 -24.34 6.69
CA TYR A 557 -20.41 -25.79 6.91
C TYR A 557 -21.10 -26.59 5.81
N ALA A 558 -22.31 -26.19 5.42
CA ALA A 558 -23.06 -26.82 4.33
C ALA A 558 -22.28 -26.79 3.00
N ASN A 559 -21.54 -25.73 2.74
CA ASN A 559 -20.69 -25.62 1.57
C ASN A 559 -19.43 -26.52 1.65
N LEU A 560 -18.87 -26.74 2.84
CA LEU A 560 -17.72 -27.63 3.07
C LEU A 560 -18.08 -29.12 2.94
N ILE A 561 -19.35 -29.50 3.12
CA ILE A 561 -19.81 -30.89 2.97
C ILE A 561 -20.29 -31.24 1.56
N VAL A 562 -20.65 -30.25 0.74
CA VAL A 562 -21.09 -30.48 -0.64
C VAL A 562 -19.89 -30.87 -1.49
N ARG A 563 -19.88 -32.12 -1.96
CA ARG A 563 -18.78 -32.67 -2.77
C ARG A 563 -19.22 -33.03 -4.19
N PRO A 564 -18.33 -32.87 -5.18
CA PRO A 564 -18.39 -33.68 -6.39
C PRO A 564 -18.19 -35.15 -6.02
N ALA A 565 -19.04 -36.05 -6.55
CA ALA A 565 -19.05 -37.47 -6.20
C ALA A 565 -17.69 -38.21 -6.41
N ALA A 566 -16.76 -37.61 -7.16
CA ALA A 566 -15.49 -38.22 -7.54
C ALA A 566 -14.26 -37.75 -6.72
N ALA A 567 -14.36 -36.70 -5.89
CA ALA A 567 -13.20 -36.14 -5.19
C ALA A 567 -13.04 -36.70 -3.77
N ARG A 568 -11.85 -37.25 -3.45
CA ARG A 568 -11.47 -37.57 -2.06
C ARG A 568 -11.08 -36.29 -1.34
N GLU A 569 -11.56 -36.15 -0.11
CA GLU A 569 -11.17 -35.04 0.75
C GLU A 569 -9.74 -35.22 1.26
N THR A 570 -8.94 -34.17 1.22
CA THR A 570 -7.59 -34.16 1.77
C THR A 570 -7.64 -34.07 3.29
N MET A 571 -6.57 -34.51 3.97
CA MET A 571 -6.49 -34.38 5.43
C MET A 571 -6.64 -32.93 5.91
N ARG A 572 -6.09 -31.97 5.14
CA ARG A 572 -6.20 -30.53 5.46
C ARG A 572 -7.64 -30.01 5.31
N GLN A 573 -8.38 -30.44 4.29
CA GLN A 573 -9.80 -30.11 4.14
C GLN A 573 -10.64 -30.67 5.30
N THR A 574 -10.41 -31.93 5.69
CA THR A 574 -11.04 -32.53 6.88
C THR A 574 -10.77 -31.67 8.11
N LYS A 575 -9.51 -31.30 8.34
CA LYS A 575 -9.10 -30.49 9.48
C LYS A 575 -9.70 -29.10 9.46
N LEU A 576 -9.77 -28.44 8.30
CA LEU A 576 -10.38 -27.13 8.14
C LEU A 576 -11.87 -27.18 8.48
N ARG A 577 -12.60 -28.20 8.02
CA ARG A 577 -14.01 -28.42 8.37
C ARG A 577 -14.20 -28.65 9.87
N GLU A 578 -13.42 -29.53 10.48
CA GLU A 578 -13.50 -29.80 11.93
C GLU A 578 -13.25 -28.53 12.76
N THR A 579 -12.24 -27.75 12.35
CA THR A 579 -11.88 -26.49 13.02
C THR A 579 -13.01 -25.46 12.88
N TRP A 580 -13.69 -25.39 11.73
CA TRP A 580 -14.87 -24.54 11.55
C TRP A 580 -16.06 -24.95 12.43
N VAL A 581 -16.28 -26.25 12.62
CA VAL A 581 -17.31 -26.76 13.54
C VAL A 581 -16.98 -26.38 14.99
N ASN A 582 -15.74 -26.61 15.42
CA ASN A 582 -15.26 -26.27 16.76
C ASN A 582 -15.48 -24.78 17.10
N LEU A 583 -15.23 -23.86 16.16
CA LEU A 583 -15.52 -22.43 16.35
C LEU A 583 -17.00 -22.18 16.72
N GLY A 584 -17.93 -22.88 16.07
CA GLY A 584 -19.36 -22.78 16.37
C GLY A 584 -19.72 -23.33 17.74
N GLU A 585 -19.16 -24.49 18.11
CA GLU A 585 -19.40 -25.13 19.40
C GLU A 585 -18.94 -24.23 20.56
N ILE A 586 -17.79 -23.57 20.42
CA ILE A 586 -17.22 -22.63 21.41
C ILE A 586 -18.19 -21.49 21.71
N VAL A 587 -18.85 -20.93 20.70
CA VAL A 587 -19.83 -19.84 20.89
C VAL A 587 -21.25 -20.34 21.22
N GLY A 588 -21.41 -21.65 21.41
CA GLY A 588 -22.68 -22.30 21.74
C GLY A 588 -23.66 -22.41 20.56
N LEU A 589 -23.14 -22.66 19.36
CA LEU A 589 -23.91 -23.12 18.21
C LEU A 589 -23.84 -24.65 18.17
N ASP A 590 -24.99 -25.28 17.95
CA ASP A 590 -25.11 -26.74 17.88
C ASP A 590 -25.49 -27.14 16.45
N LEU A 591 -24.74 -28.08 15.88
CA LEU A 591 -24.85 -28.39 14.45
C LEU A 591 -26.25 -28.92 14.10
N GLU A 592 -26.79 -29.83 14.91
CA GLU A 592 -28.10 -30.42 14.67
C GLU A 592 -29.21 -29.39 14.82
N ARG A 593 -29.13 -28.53 15.84
CA ARG A 593 -30.08 -27.45 16.09
C ARG A 593 -30.08 -26.42 14.98
N GLU A 594 -28.91 -25.97 14.55
CA GLU A 594 -28.78 -24.97 13.48
C GLU A 594 -29.23 -25.56 12.14
N TYR A 595 -28.91 -26.82 11.84
CA TYR A 595 -29.46 -27.54 10.69
C TYR A 595 -31.00 -27.62 10.74
N ALA A 596 -31.55 -28.00 11.90
CA ALA A 596 -33.00 -28.07 12.10
C ALA A 596 -33.65 -26.69 11.99
N GLU A 597 -32.98 -25.62 12.42
CA GLU A 597 -33.43 -24.23 12.25
C GLU A 597 -33.42 -23.80 10.79
N VAL A 598 -32.33 -24.02 10.06
CA VAL A 598 -32.23 -23.73 8.62
C VAL A 598 -33.27 -24.52 7.83
N LYS A 599 -33.49 -25.81 8.16
CA LYS A 599 -34.53 -26.63 7.52
C LYS A 599 -35.95 -26.16 7.88
N ARG A 600 -36.18 -25.67 9.10
CA ARG A 600 -37.46 -25.07 9.49
C ARG A 600 -37.68 -23.74 8.76
N GLU A 601 -36.65 -22.92 8.65
CA GLU A 601 -36.69 -21.63 7.98
C GLU A 601 -36.86 -21.78 6.46
N GLY A 602 -36.17 -22.73 5.83
CA GLY A 602 -36.38 -23.09 4.42
C GLY A 602 -37.82 -23.51 4.15
N ARG A 603 -38.36 -24.42 4.99
CA ARG A 603 -39.78 -24.81 4.91
C ARG A 603 -40.74 -23.63 5.12
N ARG A 604 -40.43 -22.72 6.05
CA ARG A 604 -41.21 -21.48 6.23
C ARG A 604 -41.16 -20.60 5.00
N ARG A 605 -39.99 -20.36 4.41
CA ARG A 605 -39.85 -19.54 3.19
C ARG A 605 -40.60 -20.15 2.00
N GLU A 606 -40.68 -21.48 1.92
CA GLU A 606 -41.41 -22.20 0.87
C GLU A 606 -42.93 -22.21 1.05
N THR A 607 -43.41 -22.18 2.30
CA THR A 607 -44.82 -22.41 2.64
C THR A 607 -45.54 -21.22 3.25
N CYS A 608 -44.83 -20.21 3.76
CA CYS A 608 -45.39 -19.05 4.44
C CYS A 608 -45.25 -17.76 3.61
N CYS A 609 -45.96 -16.72 4.01
CA CYS A 609 -45.84 -15.40 3.40
C CYS A 609 -44.58 -14.67 3.92
N ALA A 610 -43.80 -14.05 3.04
CA ALA A 610 -42.60 -13.30 3.43
C ALA A 610 -42.92 -11.99 4.15
N TRP A 611 -44.08 -11.38 3.85
CA TRP A 611 -44.52 -10.14 4.49
C TRP A 611 -44.72 -10.32 6.00
N LYS A 612 -43.91 -9.63 6.82
CA LYS A 612 -43.84 -9.82 8.28
C LYS A 612 -45.14 -9.55 9.02
N ASP A 613 -45.95 -8.61 8.52
CA ASP A 613 -47.24 -8.24 9.12
C ASP A 613 -48.41 -9.10 8.61
N CYS A 614 -48.15 -10.04 7.69
CA CYS A 614 -49.16 -10.99 7.26
C CYS A 614 -49.39 -12.05 8.33
N GLN A 615 -50.65 -12.36 8.62
CA GLN A 615 -51.00 -13.48 9.52
C GLN A 615 -50.40 -14.82 9.06
N TRP A 616 -50.18 -14.99 7.75
CA TRP A 616 -49.57 -16.17 7.14
C TRP A 616 -48.04 -16.14 7.13
N HIS A 617 -47.40 -15.21 7.85
CA HIS A 617 -45.94 -15.16 7.95
C HIS A 617 -45.37 -16.32 8.76
N ARG A 618 -46.12 -16.76 9.78
CA ARG A 618 -45.69 -17.84 10.70
C ARG A 618 -46.38 -19.17 10.44
N VAL A 619 -47.45 -19.17 9.66
CA VAL A 619 -48.27 -20.34 9.36
C VAL A 619 -48.59 -20.40 7.86
N PRO A 620 -48.66 -21.60 7.25
CA PRO A 620 -48.97 -21.72 5.82
C PRO A 620 -50.33 -21.12 5.46
N PRO A 621 -50.46 -20.32 4.39
CA PRO A 621 -51.74 -19.84 3.89
C PRO A 621 -52.59 -20.98 3.31
N PRO A 622 -53.93 -20.81 3.24
CA PRO A 622 -54.83 -21.82 2.69
C PRO A 622 -54.57 -22.10 1.20
N ASN A 623 -54.00 -21.13 0.49
CA ASN A 623 -53.59 -21.28 -0.90
C ASN A 623 -52.05 -21.23 -1.00
N PRO A 624 -51.42 -22.00 -1.90
CA PRO A 624 -49.98 -21.94 -2.12
C PRO A 624 -49.49 -20.51 -2.36
N PRO A 625 -48.49 -20.02 -1.61
CA PRO A 625 -48.03 -18.66 -1.74
C PRO A 625 -47.31 -18.46 -3.08
N ARG A 626 -47.55 -17.32 -3.70
CA ARG A 626 -47.01 -16.95 -5.01
C ARG A 626 -45.55 -16.54 -4.87
N VAL A 627 -44.68 -17.14 -5.66
CA VAL A 627 -43.25 -16.78 -5.71
C VAL A 627 -43.08 -15.37 -6.28
N CYS A 628 -42.20 -14.57 -5.69
CA CYS A 628 -41.80 -13.29 -6.23
C CYS A 628 -41.21 -13.48 -7.64
N LYS A 629 -41.86 -12.92 -8.66
CA LYS A 629 -41.39 -12.98 -10.05
C LYS A 629 -40.02 -12.31 -10.29
N GLY A 630 -39.53 -11.52 -9.33
CA GLY A 630 -38.25 -10.84 -9.42
C GLY A 630 -37.10 -11.71 -8.94
N CYS A 631 -37.06 -12.04 -7.65
CA CYS A 631 -35.95 -12.79 -7.06
C CYS A 631 -36.15 -14.31 -7.01
N GLY A 632 -37.38 -14.82 -7.10
CA GLY A 632 -37.65 -16.26 -6.93
C GLY A 632 -37.54 -16.78 -5.50
N GLU A 633 -37.00 -16.01 -4.56
CA GLU A 633 -36.64 -16.47 -3.21
C GLU A 633 -37.80 -16.35 -2.20
N VAL A 634 -38.57 -15.26 -2.26
CA VAL A 634 -39.66 -14.99 -1.31
C VAL A 634 -41.04 -15.30 -1.90
N ARG A 635 -41.99 -15.66 -1.05
CA ARG A 635 -43.35 -16.04 -1.45
C ARG A 635 -44.41 -15.21 -0.73
N TYR A 636 -45.53 -14.93 -1.39
CA TYR A 636 -46.60 -14.08 -0.86
C TYR A 636 -47.96 -14.74 -0.98
N CYS A 637 -48.78 -14.68 0.07
CA CYS A 637 -50.13 -15.23 0.01
C CYS A 637 -51.06 -14.43 -0.94
N SER A 638 -50.73 -13.16 -1.21
CA SER A 638 -51.54 -12.25 -2.05
C SER A 638 -50.66 -11.21 -2.75
N LYS A 639 -51.22 -10.58 -3.80
CA LYS A 639 -50.58 -9.44 -4.48
C LYS A 639 -50.41 -8.23 -3.55
N THR A 640 -51.33 -8.07 -2.60
CA THR A 640 -51.28 -6.99 -1.59
C THR A 640 -50.05 -7.16 -0.71
N CYS A 641 -49.84 -8.33 -0.11
CA CYS A 641 -48.64 -8.61 0.70
C CYS A 641 -47.34 -8.44 -0.08
N GLN A 642 -47.32 -8.82 -1.37
CA GLN A 642 -46.16 -8.56 -2.23
C GLN A 642 -45.90 -7.06 -2.40
N THR A 643 -46.95 -6.27 -2.60
CA THR A 643 -46.84 -4.81 -2.81
C THR A 643 -46.40 -4.11 -1.52
N ASP A 644 -46.88 -4.59 -0.38
CA ASP A 644 -46.53 -4.03 0.93
C ASP A 644 -45.07 -4.35 1.30
N ASP A 645 -44.65 -5.60 1.15
CA ASP A 645 -43.25 -6.00 1.39
C ASP A 645 -42.29 -5.29 0.42
N TRP A 646 -42.72 -5.09 -0.83
CA TRP A 646 -42.00 -4.31 -1.82
C TRP A 646 -41.75 -2.87 -1.36
N ARG A 647 -42.77 -2.21 -0.80
CA ARG A 647 -42.66 -0.84 -0.26
C ARG A 647 -41.84 -0.80 1.03
N ALA A 648 -41.91 -1.84 1.85
CA ALA A 648 -41.23 -1.93 3.14
C ALA A 648 -39.73 -2.20 3.04
N GLY A 649 -39.21 -2.60 1.88
CA GLY A 649 -37.76 -2.72 1.68
C GLY A 649 -37.35 -3.77 0.65
N HIS A 650 -38.21 -4.74 0.34
CA HIS A 650 -37.86 -5.84 -0.58
C HIS A 650 -37.41 -5.34 -1.96
N LYS A 651 -37.84 -4.14 -2.38
CA LYS A 651 -37.34 -3.47 -3.58
C LYS A 651 -35.80 -3.39 -3.63
N LYS A 652 -35.11 -3.21 -2.49
CA LYS A 652 -33.64 -3.11 -2.42
C LYS A 652 -32.96 -4.47 -2.56
N ASP A 653 -33.60 -5.53 -2.09
CA ASP A 653 -33.03 -6.89 -2.06
C ASP A 653 -33.40 -7.72 -3.30
N CYS A 654 -34.43 -7.29 -4.04
CA CYS A 654 -34.90 -8.01 -5.22
C CYS A 654 -33.90 -7.94 -6.38
N ARG A 655 -33.21 -9.06 -6.63
CA ARG A 655 -32.12 -9.21 -7.62
C ARG A 655 -32.42 -8.75 -9.04
N ARG A 656 -33.69 -8.73 -9.49
CA ARG A 656 -34.07 -8.25 -10.84
C ARG A 656 -33.79 -6.76 -11.09
N LEU A 657 -33.58 -5.96 -10.05
CA LEU A 657 -33.32 -4.51 -10.18
C LEU A 657 -31.84 -4.13 -10.19
N LYS A 658 -30.94 -5.12 -10.11
CA LYS A 658 -29.52 -4.99 -10.45
C LYS A 658 -29.31 -5.67 -11.79
#